data_AF-A0A0D5ZK78-F1
#
_entry.id   AF-A0A0D5ZK78-F1
#
_cell.length_a   1.000
_cell.length_b   1.000
_cell.length_c   1.000
_cell.angle_alpha   90.00
_cell.angle_beta   90.00
_cell.angle_gamma   90.00
#
_symmetry.space_group_name_H-M   'P 1'
#
loop_
_entity.id
_entity.type
_entity.pdbx_description
1 polymer ?
#
loop_
_entity_poly.entity_id
_entity_poly.type
_entity_poly.pdbx_seq_one_letter_code
_entity_poly.pdbx_strand_id
1 'polypeptide(L)'
;MDKLKLYNWYGEEFDLIVPENGETLKAYKHQVNNLFDRLIDNVKNREKIDKDLFLRAKAKINDNLKRELNSHKIAYQNKIKVLKDSISNLNFAKSMTKMLKKELSKLRKSKNQLLKYAKDFEYSLTKTTDELEIKKDKIKNLINKTALDEHELFKKYAIFSIILIYIQKNEDREFKIDKIKQYLVDAEVNFINKLSNPDQFFKDIYLQLEQKRSYFLENQSLLKEKYLKSYKLQKQLYENEKYNIKLSARQKILELEFEYNEKFTSSRKKVYEYRDAAKEKIAKHKQEILNVENKNISHLKQLKSTGKANIKNLKIAYKNNLKNISAKAIEHIQNNFAEFLNNKFEGENYASLFLENKNLNLVQKSASSEDLILINIAYKYYFSKTNLYAVKKEYKNLFKAKFLQKQSAILSKYTYEGKFKKEVSVALNEYVIDSDSTRLKFLNEKIEAIYELEKLKITNAFETEKQNYKNKKQILKKEYKNQLKELITKKKNKEISEQAVKNKKTEYKILYKEALYSLKLESNVSKNKEILKTSFWRKLAENKVNRKIKESKINEAQKSIPTECIKTIKFWAFILGFILPGLPEIIFFKQYLKGAILLIASTLIYSLIIPFTFGAYWDKMGGIPGLSDLGASVHHLTKNNYNFADARYYLFGGVISVILFVMSFVYLLVSAISAYRVAKYMQQGSRPSLWSHTKYWLNTSGFPWMISLVGWILMIFIVATPVITSVLISFTNYGFNHEAPTKIVEWVGLKQWGSWWTYRKLDLITSISHVITWTLIWTVFSTLIPIGLGIIIAILNNNSRIKGKKIFRLIFILPWAIPAFVTLTFLRNSFQAGDTSYINLILLKLGIISKSVDWLNKITTARILVILVQTWIGYAWIFMLVTGNLQSISKDIYEAGSVDGGKNRQLFWYLTLPSLLASIAPMLIGQFVGAFNNFTTISLFTGGGPLYENSTFFKEGATDIIISWVYKFTTGAIQLDGNQAFAAALVTLASLFSIALAARGFIKSMSRRD
;
A
#
# COMPACT_ATOMS: atom_id res chain seq x y z
N MET A 1 18.70 10.26 -36.71
CA MET A 1 19.61 10.30 -35.56
C MET A 1 20.12 11.70 -35.43
N ASP A 2 20.71 12.19 -36.50
CA ASP A 2 21.20 13.54 -36.78
C ASP A 2 20.19 14.71 -36.60
N LYS A 3 18.98 14.47 -36.05
CA LYS A 3 17.92 15.48 -35.82
C LYS A 3 17.21 15.30 -34.48
N LEU A 4 17.70 14.40 -33.62
CA LEU A 4 17.12 14.12 -32.30
C LEU A 4 18.01 14.80 -31.28
N LYS A 5 17.41 15.64 -30.42
CA LYS A 5 18.07 16.12 -29.21
C LYS A 5 18.45 14.93 -28.35
N LEU A 6 19.71 14.86 -27.96
CA LEU A 6 20.25 13.77 -27.14
C LEU A 6 20.28 14.22 -25.68
N TYR A 7 19.93 13.31 -24.79
CA TYR A 7 19.86 13.50 -23.37
C TYR A 7 20.65 12.40 -22.67
N ASN A 8 21.30 12.77 -21.58
CA ASN A 8 21.96 11.81 -20.70
C ASN A 8 20.95 11.20 -19.70
N TRP A 9 21.42 10.39 -18.73
CA TRP A 9 20.53 9.78 -17.72
C TRP A 9 19.94 10.80 -16.74
N TYR A 10 20.57 11.97 -16.60
CA TYR A 10 20.15 13.06 -15.71
C TYR A 10 19.18 14.04 -16.41
N GLY A 11 18.87 13.82 -17.69
CA GLY A 11 17.99 14.68 -18.46
C GLY A 11 18.66 15.94 -19.00
N GLU A 12 19.98 16.04 -18.90
CA GLU A 12 20.75 17.15 -19.48
C GLU A 12 20.82 17.00 -21.00
N GLU A 13 20.56 18.09 -21.70
CA GLU A 13 20.59 18.15 -23.16
C GLU A 13 22.03 18.25 -23.68
N PHE A 14 22.32 17.52 -24.75
CA PHE A 14 23.61 17.54 -25.44
C PHE A 14 23.43 17.99 -26.89
N ASP A 15 24.30 18.90 -27.31
CA ASP A 15 24.39 19.31 -28.71
C ASP A 15 24.85 18.15 -29.60
N LEU A 16 24.52 18.20 -30.88
CA LEU A 16 25.06 17.23 -31.83
C LEU A 16 26.57 17.49 -32.02
N ILE A 17 27.40 16.45 -32.00
CA ILE A 17 28.87 16.59 -32.19
C ILE A 17 29.20 17.13 -33.58
N VAL A 18 28.36 16.81 -34.56
CA VAL A 18 28.40 17.47 -35.86
C VAL A 18 27.39 18.61 -35.79
N PRO A 19 27.81 19.87 -35.97
CA PRO A 19 26.89 21.01 -35.89
C PRO A 19 25.73 20.80 -36.87
N GLU A 20 24.51 21.04 -36.38
CA GLU A 20 23.38 21.35 -37.24
C GLU A 20 23.73 22.67 -37.92
N ASN A 21 24.31 22.62 -39.12
CA ASN A 21 24.16 23.76 -39.99
C ASN A 21 22.65 23.92 -40.17
N GLY A 22 22.10 25.06 -39.75
CA GLY A 22 20.68 25.45 -39.89
C GLY A 22 20.22 25.57 -41.34
N GLU A 23 20.89 24.91 -42.27
CA GLU A 23 20.88 25.10 -43.71
C GLU A 23 20.23 23.89 -44.42
N THR A 24 19.37 23.11 -43.74
CA THR A 24 18.61 22.01 -44.40
C THR A 24 17.16 22.39 -44.63
N LEU A 25 16.58 21.99 -45.77
CA LEU A 25 15.21 22.37 -46.16
C LEU A 25 14.18 21.91 -45.13
N LYS A 26 14.46 20.76 -44.51
CA LYS A 26 13.63 20.20 -43.45
C LYS A 26 13.75 20.97 -42.13
N ALA A 27 14.90 21.55 -41.80
CA ALA A 27 15.07 22.36 -40.60
C ALA A 27 14.26 23.67 -40.70
N TYR A 28 14.32 24.37 -41.83
CA TYR A 28 13.48 25.54 -42.09
C TYR A 28 11.98 25.23 -42.01
N LYS A 29 11.52 24.14 -42.65
CA LYS A 29 10.12 23.68 -42.54
C LYS A 29 9.72 23.34 -41.11
N HIS A 30 10.63 22.73 -40.35
CA HIS A 30 10.35 22.36 -38.97
C HIS A 30 10.30 23.57 -38.04
N GLN A 31 11.16 24.57 -38.24
CA GLN A 31 11.14 25.82 -37.47
C GLN A 31 9.85 26.60 -37.69
N VAL A 32 9.35 26.67 -38.93
CA VAL A 32 8.04 27.26 -39.24
C VAL A 32 6.90 26.51 -38.56
N ASN A 33 6.93 25.17 -38.59
CA ASN A 33 5.93 24.36 -37.89
C ASN A 33 6.00 24.54 -36.37
N ASN A 34 7.19 24.59 -35.77
CA ASN A 34 7.35 24.78 -34.33
C ASN A 34 6.85 26.17 -33.88
N LEU A 35 7.10 27.22 -34.67
CA LEU A 35 6.54 28.54 -34.42
C LEU A 35 5.01 28.55 -34.54
N PHE A 36 4.46 27.89 -35.56
CA PHE A 36 3.02 27.71 -35.72
C PHE A 36 2.41 26.96 -34.52
N ASP A 37 3.04 25.86 -34.09
CA ASP A 37 2.58 25.06 -32.96
C ASP A 37 2.63 25.87 -31.66
N ARG A 38 3.67 26.69 -31.44
CA ARG A 38 3.72 27.61 -30.29
C ARG A 38 2.61 28.67 -30.33
N LEU A 39 2.36 29.25 -31.50
CA LEU A 39 1.30 30.24 -31.68
C LEU A 39 -0.08 29.62 -31.46
N ILE A 40 -0.33 28.41 -31.98
CA ILE A 40 -1.62 27.74 -31.80
C ILE A 40 -1.83 27.25 -30.38
N ASP A 41 -0.77 26.81 -29.70
CA ASP A 41 -0.85 26.42 -28.28
C ASP A 41 -1.05 27.64 -27.38
N ASN A 42 -0.47 28.80 -27.71
CA ASN A 42 -0.80 30.05 -27.03
C ASN A 42 -2.29 30.42 -27.21
N VAL A 43 -2.83 30.28 -28.42
CA VAL A 43 -4.27 30.48 -28.69
C VAL A 43 -5.13 29.51 -27.88
N LYS A 44 -4.79 28.22 -27.82
CA LYS A 44 -5.51 27.22 -26.99
C LYS A 44 -5.40 27.48 -25.50
N ASN A 45 -4.24 27.94 -25.02
CA ASN A 45 -4.07 28.27 -23.61
C ASN A 45 -4.91 29.50 -23.24
N ARG A 46 -4.94 30.53 -24.09
CA ARG A 46 -5.83 31.68 -23.95
C ARG A 46 -7.31 31.28 -24.03
N GLU A 47 -7.68 30.37 -24.93
CA GLU A 47 -9.04 29.82 -25.03
C GLU A 47 -9.48 29.20 -23.69
N LYS A 48 -8.63 28.39 -23.06
CA LYS A 48 -8.94 27.81 -21.73
C LYS A 48 -9.15 28.88 -20.66
N ILE A 49 -8.31 29.91 -20.65
CA ILE A 49 -8.41 31.02 -19.69
C ILE A 49 -9.70 31.82 -19.93
N ASP A 50 -9.96 32.22 -21.17
CA ASP A 50 -11.16 32.98 -21.56
C ASP A 50 -12.44 32.17 -21.34
N LYS A 51 -12.40 30.84 -21.56
CA LYS A 51 -13.51 29.92 -21.26
C LYS A 51 -13.78 29.83 -19.77
N ASP A 52 -12.74 29.76 -18.93
CA ASP A 52 -12.89 29.78 -17.48
C ASP A 52 -13.48 31.12 -17.00
N LEU A 53 -13.01 32.24 -17.55
CA LEU A 53 -13.57 33.57 -17.28
C LEU A 53 -15.05 33.66 -17.68
N PHE A 54 -15.42 33.16 -18.86
CA PHE A 54 -16.82 33.07 -19.31
C PHE A 54 -17.67 32.21 -18.36
N LEU A 55 -17.18 31.02 -17.98
CA LEU A 55 -17.89 30.12 -17.07
C LEU A 55 -18.08 30.75 -15.68
N ARG A 56 -17.07 31.46 -15.16
CA ARG A 56 -17.18 32.23 -13.91
C ARG A 56 -18.19 33.36 -14.02
N ALA A 57 -18.19 34.10 -15.12
CA ALA A 57 -19.15 35.17 -15.37
C ALA A 57 -20.59 34.61 -15.44
N LYS A 58 -20.80 33.52 -16.18
CA LYS A 58 -22.07 32.80 -16.27
C LYS A 58 -22.54 32.27 -14.91
N ALA A 59 -21.63 31.69 -14.12
CA ALA A 59 -21.93 31.23 -12.77
C ALA A 59 -22.36 32.40 -11.87
N LYS A 60 -21.63 33.53 -11.92
CA LYS A 60 -21.96 34.75 -11.15
C LYS A 60 -23.33 35.32 -11.54
N ILE A 61 -23.68 35.34 -12.83
CA ILE A 61 -25.01 35.77 -13.29
C ILE A 61 -26.10 34.82 -12.76
N ASN A 62 -25.88 33.50 -12.81
CA ASN A 62 -26.83 32.52 -12.28
C ASN A 62 -27.00 32.60 -10.76
N ASP A 63 -25.93 32.87 -10.02
CA ASP A 63 -26.01 33.05 -8.57
C ASP A 63 -26.72 34.35 -8.19
N ASN A 64 -26.46 35.44 -8.93
CA ASN A 64 -27.21 36.68 -8.78
C ASN A 64 -28.68 36.48 -9.09
N LEU A 65 -29.03 35.76 -10.17
CA LEU A 65 -30.40 35.39 -10.51
C LEU A 65 -31.08 34.65 -9.35
N LYS A 66 -30.41 33.66 -8.74
CA LYS A 66 -30.96 32.94 -7.57
C LYS A 66 -31.21 33.86 -6.38
N ARG A 67 -30.25 34.77 -6.09
CA ARG A 67 -30.37 35.74 -4.98
C ARG A 67 -31.53 36.71 -5.22
N GLU A 68 -31.63 37.24 -6.42
CA GLU A 68 -32.67 38.18 -6.82
C GLU A 68 -34.05 37.51 -6.75
N LEU A 69 -34.22 36.32 -7.32
CA LEU A 69 -35.46 35.56 -7.22
C LEU A 69 -35.85 35.24 -5.77
N ASN A 70 -34.89 34.88 -4.91
CA ASN A 70 -35.15 34.66 -3.49
C ASN A 70 -35.55 35.95 -2.77
N SER A 71 -34.88 37.06 -3.07
CA SER A 71 -35.21 38.39 -2.53
C SER A 71 -36.63 38.80 -2.91
N HIS A 72 -37.01 38.68 -4.19
CA HIS A 72 -38.37 38.95 -4.67
C HIS A 72 -39.41 38.06 -4.00
N LYS A 73 -39.12 36.77 -3.80
CA LYS A 73 -40.01 35.84 -3.08
C LYS A 73 -40.24 36.28 -1.63
N ILE A 74 -39.18 36.67 -0.92
CA ILE A 74 -39.28 37.14 0.47
C ILE A 74 -40.06 38.45 0.54
N ALA A 75 -39.80 39.40 -0.37
CA ALA A 75 -40.53 40.66 -0.45
C ALA A 75 -42.05 40.44 -0.65
N TYR A 76 -42.42 39.52 -1.54
CA TYR A 76 -43.81 39.09 -1.75
C TYR A 76 -44.43 38.51 -0.46
N GLN A 77 -43.73 37.59 0.20
CA GLN A 77 -44.21 36.97 1.45
C GLN A 77 -44.43 38.00 2.57
N ASN A 78 -43.50 38.95 2.71
CA ASN A 78 -43.59 40.01 3.72
C ASN A 78 -44.80 40.93 3.49
N LYS A 79 -45.08 41.33 2.24
CA LYS A 79 -46.24 42.17 1.90
C LYS A 79 -47.58 41.55 2.30
N ILE A 80 -47.69 40.21 2.25
CA ILE A 80 -48.92 39.48 2.62
C ILE A 80 -48.99 39.21 4.13
N LYS A 81 -47.83 38.94 4.75
CA LYS A 81 -47.73 38.56 6.16
C LYS A 81 -48.29 39.62 7.11
N VAL A 82 -48.05 40.91 6.84
CA VAL A 82 -48.51 42.03 7.69
C VAL A 82 -50.03 42.02 7.91
N LEU A 83 -50.80 41.82 6.83
CA LEU A 83 -52.27 41.75 6.90
C LEU A 83 -52.75 40.47 7.59
N LYS A 84 -52.08 39.35 7.34
CA LYS A 84 -52.38 38.06 7.99
C LYS A 84 -52.16 38.10 9.50
N ASP A 85 -51.05 38.69 9.94
CA ASP A 85 -50.70 38.84 11.36
C ASP A 85 -51.68 39.80 12.06
N SER A 86 -52.09 40.88 11.39
CA SER A 86 -53.09 41.82 11.89
C SER A 86 -54.46 41.17 12.13
N ILE A 87 -54.91 40.29 11.22
CA ILE A 87 -56.15 39.49 11.39
C ILE A 87 -56.03 38.52 12.57
N SER A 88 -54.87 37.86 12.69
CA SER A 88 -54.60 36.89 13.75
C SER A 88 -54.63 37.53 15.14
N ASN A 89 -54.08 38.73 15.27
CA ASN A 89 -53.97 39.46 16.54
C ASN A 89 -55.34 39.81 17.16
N LEU A 90 -56.41 39.85 16.37
CA LEU A 90 -57.79 40.14 16.80
C LEU A 90 -58.61 38.88 17.16
N ASN A 91 -58.06 37.67 17.02
CA ASN A 91 -58.77 36.41 17.28
C ASN A 91 -59.31 36.22 18.71
N PHE A 92 -58.81 36.99 19.67
CA PHE A 92 -59.26 36.95 21.06
C PHE A 92 -60.66 37.54 21.26
N ALA A 93 -61.12 38.42 20.37
CA ALA A 93 -62.44 39.06 20.46
C ALA A 93 -63.62 38.12 20.12
N LYS A 94 -63.32 36.88 19.68
CA LYS A 94 -64.33 35.87 19.31
C LYS A 94 -65.26 35.47 20.45
N SER A 95 -64.83 35.55 21.70
CA SER A 95 -65.70 35.34 22.87
C SER A 95 -65.24 36.22 24.03
N MET A 96 -66.20 36.66 24.86
CA MET A 96 -65.89 37.47 26.05
C MET A 96 -64.92 36.73 26.99
N THR A 97 -65.09 35.41 27.14
CA THR A 97 -64.18 34.55 27.91
C THR A 97 -62.74 34.56 27.38
N LYS A 98 -62.54 34.57 26.05
CA LYS A 98 -61.19 34.64 25.44
C LYS A 98 -60.58 36.02 25.58
N MET A 99 -61.38 37.08 25.49
CA MET A 99 -60.95 38.46 25.68
C MET A 99 -60.49 38.68 27.13
N LEU A 100 -61.31 38.30 28.11
CA LEU A 100 -60.97 38.37 29.53
C LEU A 100 -59.74 37.53 29.88
N LYS A 101 -59.63 36.29 29.38
CA LYS A 101 -58.42 35.48 29.56
C LYS A 101 -57.16 36.14 28.97
N LYS A 102 -57.27 36.81 27.82
CA LYS A 102 -56.14 37.55 27.22
C LYS A 102 -55.76 38.76 28.07
N GLU A 103 -56.72 39.54 28.55
CA GLU A 103 -56.45 40.68 29.45
C GLU A 103 -55.82 40.20 30.77
N LEU A 104 -56.34 39.12 31.38
CA LEU A 104 -55.71 38.50 32.56
C LEU A 104 -54.28 38.02 32.28
N SER A 105 -54.00 37.46 31.09
CA SER A 105 -52.64 37.07 30.72
C SER A 105 -51.71 38.28 30.56
N LYS A 106 -52.21 39.42 30.04
CA LYS A 106 -51.44 40.66 29.93
C LYS A 106 -51.11 41.20 31.32
N LEU A 107 -52.07 41.16 32.24
CA LEU A 107 -51.86 41.56 33.63
C LEU A 107 -50.83 40.66 34.33
N ARG A 108 -50.90 39.33 34.16
CA ARG A 108 -49.86 38.40 34.67
C ARG A 108 -48.49 38.68 34.06
N LYS A 109 -48.42 38.98 32.76
CA LYS A 109 -47.16 39.36 32.10
C LYS A 109 -46.61 40.67 32.65
N SER A 110 -47.48 41.66 32.89
CA SER A 110 -47.11 42.95 33.48
C SER A 110 -46.59 42.77 34.91
N LYS A 111 -47.23 41.92 35.72
CA LYS A 111 -46.72 41.52 37.04
C LYS A 111 -45.33 40.88 36.94
N ASN A 112 -45.13 39.93 36.03
CA ASN A 112 -43.83 39.29 35.86
C ASN A 112 -42.74 40.27 35.36
N GLN A 113 -43.12 41.23 34.51
CA GLN A 113 -42.21 42.29 34.07
C GLN A 113 -41.86 43.23 35.22
N LEU A 114 -42.82 43.55 36.09
CA LEU A 114 -42.60 44.37 37.27
C LEU A 114 -41.67 43.68 38.28
N LEU A 115 -41.88 42.38 38.53
CA LEU A 115 -40.98 41.55 39.34
C LEU A 115 -39.58 41.45 38.73
N LYS A 116 -39.50 41.30 37.42
CA LYS A 116 -38.21 41.28 36.71
C LYS A 116 -37.52 42.63 36.81
N TYR A 117 -38.25 43.73 36.62
CA TYR A 117 -37.73 45.08 36.77
C TYR A 117 -37.18 45.32 38.18
N ALA A 118 -37.91 44.90 39.22
CA ALA A 118 -37.44 44.99 40.60
C ALA A 118 -36.13 44.21 40.81
N LYS A 119 -36.03 42.98 40.30
CA LYS A 119 -34.79 42.16 40.37
C LYS A 119 -33.63 42.76 39.57
N ASP A 120 -33.89 43.23 38.36
CA ASP A 120 -32.88 43.85 37.50
C ASP A 120 -32.38 45.17 38.14
N PHE A 121 -33.28 45.93 38.79
CA PHE A 121 -32.95 47.15 39.55
C PHE A 121 -32.13 46.85 40.82
N GLU A 122 -32.50 45.82 41.58
CA GLU A 122 -31.74 45.34 42.74
C GLU A 122 -30.33 44.89 42.32
N TYR A 123 -30.23 44.06 41.28
CA TYR A 123 -28.95 43.63 40.72
C TYR A 123 -28.10 44.82 40.28
N SER A 124 -28.69 45.79 39.57
CA SER A 124 -28.00 47.03 39.18
C SER A 124 -27.47 47.80 40.38
N LEU A 125 -28.26 47.97 41.44
CA LEU A 125 -27.86 48.65 42.68
C LEU A 125 -26.68 47.95 43.37
N THR A 126 -26.64 46.62 43.42
CA THR A 126 -25.50 45.86 44.01
C THR A 126 -24.18 46.06 43.27
N LYS A 127 -24.21 46.48 42.00
CA LYS A 127 -23.03 46.72 41.17
C LYS A 127 -22.56 48.17 41.15
N THR A 128 -23.28 49.09 41.80
CA THR A 128 -22.92 50.51 41.89
C THR A 128 -22.05 50.81 43.12
N THR A 129 -21.19 51.82 43.04
CA THR A 129 -20.32 52.30 44.13
C THR A 129 -21.00 53.32 45.06
N ASP A 130 -22.32 53.55 44.91
CA ASP A 130 -23.09 54.49 45.74
C ASP A 130 -22.98 54.17 47.24
N GLU A 131 -22.99 55.21 48.08
CA GLU A 131 -22.99 55.08 49.54
C GLU A 131 -24.22 54.33 50.07
N LEU A 132 -24.06 53.70 51.24
CA LEU A 132 -25.05 52.80 51.82
C LEU A 132 -26.40 53.50 52.09
N GLU A 133 -26.39 54.76 52.54
CA GLU A 133 -27.63 55.52 52.80
C GLU A 133 -28.42 55.80 51.52
N ILE A 134 -27.74 56.21 50.44
CA ILE A 134 -28.36 56.47 49.13
C ILE A 134 -29.01 55.18 48.57
N LYS A 135 -28.34 54.03 48.74
CA LYS A 135 -28.89 52.74 48.32
C LYS A 135 -30.15 52.36 49.10
N LYS A 136 -30.18 52.58 50.41
CA LYS A 136 -31.36 52.34 51.25
C LYS A 136 -32.55 53.19 50.81
N ASP A 137 -32.32 54.46 50.51
CA ASP A 137 -33.39 55.38 50.12
C ASP A 137 -33.97 55.07 48.72
N LYS A 138 -33.11 54.69 47.76
CA LYS A 138 -33.53 54.19 46.43
C LYS A 138 -34.37 52.90 46.52
N ILE A 139 -34.00 51.97 47.41
CA ILE A 139 -34.77 50.74 47.65
C ILE A 139 -36.13 51.07 48.25
N LYS A 140 -36.19 52.00 49.21
CA LYS A 140 -37.45 52.46 49.83
C LYS A 140 -38.40 53.08 48.80
N ASN A 141 -37.86 53.91 47.90
CA ASN A 141 -38.63 54.50 46.80
C ASN A 141 -39.12 53.45 45.79
N LEU A 142 -38.30 52.44 45.46
CA LEU A 142 -38.74 51.33 44.62
C LEU A 142 -39.90 50.59 45.25
N ILE A 143 -39.80 50.20 46.54
CA ILE A 143 -40.83 49.47 47.27
C ILE A 143 -42.16 50.23 47.22
N ASN A 144 -42.15 51.53 47.53
CA ASN A 144 -43.36 52.36 47.50
C ASN A 144 -43.99 52.41 46.09
N LYS A 145 -43.17 52.60 45.06
CA LYS A 145 -43.64 52.67 43.66
C LYS A 145 -44.19 51.32 43.18
N THR A 146 -43.48 50.23 43.44
CA THR A 146 -43.92 48.88 43.06
C THR A 146 -45.17 48.45 43.83
N ALA A 147 -45.34 48.88 45.09
CA ALA A 147 -46.55 48.60 45.86
C ALA A 147 -47.78 49.28 45.27
N LEU A 148 -47.66 50.54 44.81
CA LEU A 148 -48.73 51.25 44.10
C LEU A 148 -49.09 50.55 42.77
N ASP A 149 -48.09 50.19 41.98
CA ASP A 149 -48.28 49.48 40.70
C ASP A 149 -48.88 48.08 40.90
N GLU A 150 -48.45 47.34 41.92
CA GLU A 150 -49.04 46.04 42.28
C GLU A 150 -50.49 46.18 42.74
N HIS A 151 -50.82 47.24 43.48
CA HIS A 151 -52.20 47.50 43.89
C HIS A 151 -53.10 47.80 42.68
N GLU A 152 -52.64 48.64 41.75
CA GLU A 152 -53.30 48.94 40.48
C GLU A 152 -53.53 47.68 39.63
N LEU A 153 -52.50 46.84 39.50
CA LEU A 153 -52.56 45.57 38.77
C LEU A 153 -53.53 44.59 39.45
N PHE A 154 -53.51 44.50 40.78
CA PHE A 154 -54.43 43.68 41.55
C PHE A 154 -55.87 44.12 41.37
N LYS A 155 -56.16 45.43 41.44
CA LYS A 155 -57.50 45.98 41.22
C LYS A 155 -58.04 45.58 39.85
N LYS A 156 -57.25 45.77 38.78
CA LYS A 156 -57.63 45.37 37.41
C LYS A 156 -57.78 43.86 37.27
N TYR A 157 -56.92 43.08 37.93
CA TYR A 157 -56.99 41.62 37.91
C TYR A 157 -58.25 41.12 38.60
N ALA A 158 -58.54 41.61 39.81
CA ALA A 158 -59.75 41.29 40.56
C ALA A 158 -61.00 41.61 39.73
N ILE A 159 -61.04 42.78 39.07
CA ILE A 159 -62.18 43.16 38.23
C ILE A 159 -62.43 42.15 37.10
N PHE A 160 -61.41 41.85 36.30
CA PHE A 160 -61.57 40.91 35.18
C PHE A 160 -61.73 39.45 35.63
N SER A 161 -61.15 39.08 36.77
CA SER A 161 -61.27 37.76 37.41
C SER A 161 -62.71 37.52 37.87
N ILE A 162 -63.28 38.46 38.64
CA ILE A 162 -64.66 38.41 39.13
C ILE A 162 -65.66 38.35 37.97
N ILE A 163 -65.48 39.19 36.94
CA ILE A 163 -66.34 39.17 35.74
C ILE A 163 -66.22 37.82 35.01
N LEU A 164 -65.00 37.27 34.88
CA LEU A 164 -64.79 35.97 34.24
C LEU A 164 -65.44 34.83 35.03
N ILE A 165 -65.29 34.82 36.36
CA ILE A 165 -65.88 33.82 37.26
C ILE A 165 -67.41 33.90 37.18
N TYR A 166 -67.99 35.10 37.19
CA TYR A 166 -69.43 35.29 37.03
C TYR A 166 -69.95 34.70 35.72
N ILE A 167 -69.31 35.03 34.58
CA ILE A 167 -69.71 34.53 33.26
C ILE A 167 -69.55 33.01 33.14
N GLN A 168 -68.60 32.42 33.86
CA GLN A 168 -68.36 30.96 33.83
C GLN A 168 -69.32 30.17 34.74
N LYS A 169 -69.85 30.80 35.78
CA LYS A 169 -70.67 30.13 36.81
C LYS A 169 -72.16 30.44 36.71
N ASN A 170 -72.54 31.55 36.08
CA ASN A 170 -73.92 31.97 35.93
C ASN A 170 -74.28 32.20 34.45
N GLU A 171 -75.52 31.86 34.10
CA GLU A 171 -76.05 32.05 32.75
C GLU A 171 -76.58 33.48 32.53
N ASP A 172 -76.98 34.16 33.60
CA ASP A 172 -77.42 35.56 33.56
C ASP A 172 -76.24 36.55 33.45
N ARG A 173 -76.55 37.81 33.14
CA ARG A 173 -75.60 38.93 33.12
C ARG A 173 -76.04 40.06 34.06
N GLU A 174 -76.72 39.68 35.14
CA GLU A 174 -77.22 40.63 36.15
C GLU A 174 -76.14 41.04 37.15
N PHE A 175 -75.03 40.29 37.23
CA PHE A 175 -73.88 40.54 38.12
C PHE A 175 -74.25 40.64 39.61
N LYS A 176 -75.18 39.81 40.09
CA LYS A 176 -75.51 39.69 41.51
C LYS A 176 -74.35 39.03 42.27
N ILE A 177 -73.49 39.82 42.91
CA ILE A 177 -72.19 39.35 43.41
C ILE A 177 -72.32 38.29 44.51
N ASP A 178 -73.43 38.30 45.27
CA ASP A 178 -73.73 37.26 46.26
C ASP A 178 -73.70 35.84 45.69
N LYS A 179 -74.09 35.66 44.41
CA LYS A 179 -74.09 34.33 43.76
C LYS A 179 -72.70 33.72 43.61
N ILE A 180 -71.64 34.54 43.60
CA ILE A 180 -70.27 34.09 43.33
C ILE A 180 -69.32 34.28 44.50
N LYS A 181 -69.75 34.88 45.62
CA LYS A 181 -68.90 35.14 46.80
C LYS A 181 -68.13 33.89 47.26
N GLN A 182 -68.74 32.71 47.23
CA GLN A 182 -68.10 31.44 47.59
C GLN A 182 -66.94 30.98 46.68
N TYR A 183 -66.82 31.54 45.47
CA TYR A 183 -65.79 31.21 44.49
C TYR A 183 -64.68 32.25 44.41
N LEU A 184 -64.77 33.32 45.20
CA LEU A 184 -63.80 34.41 45.24
C LEU A 184 -62.80 34.18 46.36
N VAL A 185 -61.57 34.64 46.17
CA VAL A 185 -60.55 34.60 47.21
C VAL A 185 -60.81 35.74 48.21
N ASP A 186 -60.44 35.58 49.47
CA ASP A 186 -60.66 36.58 50.54
C ASP A 186 -60.23 38.01 50.15
N ALA A 187 -59.15 38.14 49.37
CA ALA A 187 -58.67 39.42 48.86
C ALA A 187 -59.62 40.07 47.84
N GLU A 188 -60.30 39.27 47.00
CA GLU A 188 -61.33 39.74 46.06
C GLU A 188 -62.64 40.09 46.80
N VAL A 189 -63.00 39.31 47.83
CA VAL A 189 -64.14 39.60 48.72
C VAL A 189 -63.93 40.92 49.47
N ASN A 190 -62.73 41.15 50.00
CA ASN A 190 -62.36 42.41 50.64
C ASN A 190 -62.35 43.60 49.67
N PHE A 191 -62.02 43.38 48.40
CA PHE A 191 -62.13 44.41 47.36
C PHE A 191 -63.59 44.77 47.08
N ILE A 192 -64.48 43.78 47.02
CA ILE A 192 -65.92 43.98 46.81
C ILE A 192 -66.55 44.75 47.98
N ASN A 193 -66.22 44.40 49.23
CA ASN A 193 -66.79 45.02 50.42
C ASN A 193 -66.44 46.51 50.56
N LYS A 194 -65.42 47.01 49.84
CA LYS A 194 -65.05 48.43 49.77
C LYS A 194 -65.86 49.22 48.73
N LEU A 195 -66.69 48.55 47.92
CA LEU A 195 -67.53 49.19 46.90
C LEU A 195 -68.92 49.48 47.46
N SER A 196 -69.44 50.68 47.19
CA SER A 196 -70.75 51.12 47.65
C SER A 196 -71.92 50.44 46.91
N ASN A 197 -71.75 50.04 45.64
CA ASN A 197 -72.72 49.24 44.88
C ASN A 197 -72.00 48.28 43.91
N PRO A 198 -71.65 47.06 44.34
CA PRO A 198 -70.81 46.16 43.56
C PRO A 198 -71.52 45.58 42.33
N ASP A 199 -72.82 45.25 42.43
CA ASP A 199 -73.57 44.61 41.34
C ASP A 199 -73.63 45.52 40.10
N GLN A 200 -73.97 46.79 40.29
CA GLN A 200 -74.03 47.77 39.20
C GLN A 200 -72.64 48.07 38.62
N PHE A 201 -71.62 48.16 39.49
CA PHE A 201 -70.24 48.41 39.07
C PHE A 201 -69.69 47.36 38.09
N PHE A 202 -69.91 46.07 38.37
CA PHE A 202 -69.45 44.99 37.49
C PHE A 202 -70.27 44.89 36.20
N LYS A 203 -71.57 45.18 36.26
CA LYS A 203 -72.46 45.20 35.10
C LYS A 203 -72.06 46.27 34.08
N ASP A 204 -71.76 47.48 34.53
CA ASP A 204 -71.37 48.59 33.65
C ASP A 204 -70.02 48.32 32.96
N ILE A 205 -69.05 47.76 33.69
CA ILE A 205 -67.75 47.37 33.12
C ILE A 205 -67.91 46.25 32.09
N TYR A 206 -68.78 45.27 32.34
CA TYR A 206 -69.07 44.22 31.37
C TYR A 206 -69.64 44.77 30.05
N LEU A 207 -70.59 45.71 30.12
CA LEU A 207 -71.18 46.33 28.93
C LEU A 207 -70.14 47.11 28.11
N GLN A 208 -69.25 47.85 28.77
CA GLN A 208 -68.14 48.54 28.09
C GLN A 208 -67.18 47.55 27.39
N LEU A 209 -66.90 46.41 28.03
CA LEU A 209 -66.06 45.36 27.43
C LEU A 209 -66.73 44.72 26.21
N GLU A 210 -68.05 44.54 26.24
CA GLU A 210 -68.82 43.95 25.13
C GLU A 210 -68.88 44.88 23.92
N GLN A 211 -69.09 46.19 24.12
CA GLN A 211 -68.99 47.19 23.04
C GLN A 211 -67.61 47.17 22.37
N LYS A 212 -66.55 47.12 23.19
CA LYS A 212 -65.17 47.04 22.70
C LYS A 212 -64.89 45.74 21.95
N ARG A 213 -65.51 44.62 22.36
CA ARG A 213 -65.42 43.32 21.67
C ARG A 213 -66.04 43.37 20.28
N SER A 214 -67.21 43.98 20.15
CA SER A 214 -67.91 44.13 18.86
C SER A 214 -67.10 44.97 17.87
N TYR A 215 -66.52 46.08 18.32
CA TYR A 215 -65.61 46.91 17.51
C TYR A 215 -64.40 46.12 16.98
N PHE A 216 -63.83 45.21 17.77
CA PHE A 216 -62.71 44.37 17.30
C PHE A 216 -63.12 43.32 16.27
N LEU A 217 -64.36 42.81 16.33
CA LEU A 217 -64.87 41.84 15.35
C LEU A 217 -65.13 42.49 14.00
N GLU A 218 -65.72 43.69 13.99
CA GLU A 218 -65.95 44.46 12.78
C GLU A 218 -64.63 44.79 12.07
N ASN A 219 -63.62 45.29 12.81
CA ASN A 219 -62.29 45.51 12.27
C ASN A 219 -61.62 44.24 11.71
N GLN A 220 -61.84 43.08 12.35
CA GLN A 220 -61.32 41.82 11.85
C GLN A 220 -61.94 41.43 10.49
N SER A 221 -63.22 41.73 10.28
CA SER A 221 -63.92 41.46 9.01
C SER A 221 -63.37 42.33 7.86
N LEU A 222 -63.20 43.63 8.09
CA LEU A 222 -62.62 44.57 7.12
C LEU A 222 -61.18 44.19 6.71
N LEU A 223 -60.36 43.77 7.68
CA LEU A 223 -58.98 43.33 7.42
C LEU A 223 -58.93 42.06 6.56
N LYS A 224 -59.88 41.13 6.72
CA LYS A 224 -59.97 39.91 5.89
C LYS A 224 -60.29 40.24 4.44
N GLU A 225 -61.21 41.16 4.19
CA GLU A 225 -61.54 41.58 2.83
C GLU A 225 -60.34 42.25 2.15
N LYS A 226 -59.66 43.16 2.86
CA LYS A 226 -58.44 43.82 2.39
C LYS A 226 -57.32 42.82 2.08
N TYR A 227 -57.17 41.77 2.90
CA TYR A 227 -56.21 40.69 2.68
C TYR A 227 -56.47 39.94 1.36
N LEU A 228 -57.71 39.53 1.09
CA LEU A 228 -58.05 38.75 -0.11
C LEU A 228 -57.78 39.54 -1.40
N LYS A 229 -58.17 40.83 -1.43
CA LYS A 229 -57.89 41.73 -2.56
C LYS A 229 -56.37 41.91 -2.77
N SER A 230 -55.63 42.18 -1.69
CA SER A 230 -54.18 42.40 -1.76
C SER A 230 -53.40 41.15 -2.18
N TYR A 231 -53.82 39.97 -1.70
CA TYR A 231 -53.18 38.70 -2.03
C TYR A 231 -53.24 38.38 -3.54
N LYS A 232 -54.42 38.56 -4.15
CA LYS A 232 -54.61 38.28 -5.59
C LYS A 232 -53.71 39.18 -6.45
N LEU A 233 -53.69 40.48 -6.16
CA LEU A 233 -52.87 41.46 -6.90
C LEU A 233 -51.36 41.20 -6.75
N GLN A 234 -50.88 41.01 -5.51
CA GLN A 234 -49.45 40.78 -5.26
C GLN A 234 -48.94 39.48 -5.90
N LYS A 235 -49.79 38.44 -5.98
CA LYS A 235 -49.43 37.18 -6.63
C LYS A 235 -49.20 37.35 -8.13
N GLN A 236 -50.04 38.15 -8.80
CA GLN A 236 -49.92 38.43 -10.23
C GLN A 236 -48.65 39.23 -10.55
N LEU A 237 -48.37 40.28 -9.78
CA LEU A 237 -47.16 41.10 -9.93
C LEU A 237 -45.88 40.27 -9.75
N TYR A 238 -45.85 39.41 -8.73
CA TYR A 238 -44.72 38.53 -8.45
C TYR A 238 -44.37 37.59 -9.61
N GLU A 239 -45.36 36.97 -10.26
CA GLU A 239 -45.08 36.06 -11.39
C GLU A 239 -44.55 36.81 -12.63
N ASN A 240 -45.06 38.02 -12.91
CA ASN A 240 -44.58 38.84 -14.02
C ASN A 240 -43.12 39.31 -13.81
N GLU A 241 -42.79 39.84 -12.63
CA GLU A 241 -41.42 40.27 -12.32
C GLU A 241 -40.42 39.11 -12.39
N LYS A 242 -40.81 37.95 -11.84
CA LYS A 242 -40.00 36.72 -11.87
C LYS A 242 -39.69 36.26 -13.30
N TYR A 243 -40.62 36.45 -14.25
CA TYR A 243 -40.37 36.15 -15.65
C TYR A 243 -39.34 37.12 -16.25
N ASN A 244 -39.50 38.42 -16.03
CA ASN A 244 -38.60 39.46 -16.57
C ASN A 244 -37.16 39.31 -16.05
N ILE A 245 -36.99 39.02 -14.76
CA ILE A 245 -35.68 38.79 -14.14
C ILE A 245 -34.96 37.59 -14.80
N LYS A 246 -35.70 36.50 -15.07
CA LYS A 246 -35.14 35.33 -15.76
C LYS A 246 -34.76 35.63 -17.21
N LEU A 247 -35.55 36.43 -17.91
CA LEU A 247 -35.30 36.80 -19.30
C LEU A 247 -34.03 37.65 -19.44
N SER A 248 -33.89 38.69 -18.62
CA SER A 248 -32.72 39.57 -18.60
C SER A 248 -31.41 38.81 -18.33
N ALA A 249 -31.42 37.89 -17.35
CA ALA A 249 -30.25 37.05 -17.06
C ALA A 249 -29.84 36.16 -18.25
N ARG A 250 -30.81 35.65 -19.03
CA ARG A 250 -30.54 34.83 -20.22
C ARG A 250 -29.91 35.63 -21.36
N GLN A 251 -30.42 36.83 -21.64
CA GLN A 251 -29.86 37.71 -22.68
C GLN A 251 -28.38 38.01 -22.42
N LYS A 252 -28.05 38.36 -21.18
CA LYS A 252 -26.67 38.68 -20.77
C LYS A 252 -25.70 37.49 -20.89
N ILE A 253 -26.17 36.27 -20.65
CA ILE A 253 -25.37 35.06 -20.84
C ILE A 253 -25.07 34.84 -22.33
N LEU A 254 -26.05 35.11 -23.21
CA LEU A 254 -25.92 34.90 -24.65
C LEU A 254 -24.98 35.92 -25.31
N GLU A 255 -25.00 37.18 -24.87
CA GLU A 255 -24.05 38.22 -25.29
C GLU A 255 -22.60 37.83 -24.97
N LEU A 256 -22.34 37.38 -23.74
CA LEU A 256 -21.00 36.94 -23.31
C LEU A 256 -20.52 35.71 -24.09
N GLU A 257 -21.44 34.82 -24.47
CA GLU A 257 -21.12 33.63 -25.27
C GLU A 257 -20.73 34.02 -26.71
N PHE A 258 -21.42 35.00 -27.29
CA PHE A 258 -21.07 35.53 -28.61
C PHE A 258 -19.68 36.18 -28.62
N GLU A 259 -19.39 37.08 -27.67
CA GLU A 259 -18.10 37.76 -27.55
C GLU A 259 -16.92 36.78 -27.40
N TYR A 260 -17.09 35.76 -26.54
CA TYR A 260 -16.10 34.69 -26.36
C TYR A 260 -15.78 33.95 -27.67
N ASN A 261 -16.80 33.60 -28.45
CA ASN A 261 -16.62 32.84 -29.69
C ASN A 261 -15.95 33.66 -30.79
N GLU A 262 -16.31 34.94 -30.96
CA GLU A 262 -15.73 35.89 -31.92
C GLU A 262 -14.22 36.10 -31.70
N LYS A 263 -13.82 36.32 -30.44
CA LYS A 263 -12.41 36.54 -30.08
C LYS A 263 -11.52 35.33 -30.42
N PHE A 264 -12.05 34.12 -30.23
CA PHE A 264 -11.34 32.87 -30.51
C PHE A 264 -11.16 32.63 -32.01
N THR A 265 -12.23 32.79 -32.81
CA THR A 265 -12.17 32.58 -34.26
C THR A 265 -11.20 33.54 -34.94
N SER A 266 -11.21 34.82 -34.57
CA SER A 266 -10.29 35.85 -35.07
C SER A 266 -8.82 35.55 -34.76
N SER A 267 -8.52 35.17 -33.52
CA SER A 267 -7.15 34.82 -33.10
C SER A 267 -6.61 33.59 -33.83
N ARG A 268 -7.47 32.60 -34.06
CA ARG A 268 -7.12 31.38 -34.80
C ARG A 268 -6.78 31.70 -36.25
N LYS A 269 -7.57 32.54 -36.93
CA LYS A 269 -7.36 32.94 -38.33
C LYS A 269 -5.96 33.54 -38.57
N LYS A 270 -5.53 34.48 -37.73
CA LYS A 270 -4.20 35.14 -37.81
C LYS A 270 -3.02 34.16 -37.77
N VAL A 271 -3.13 33.08 -36.98
CA VAL A 271 -2.07 32.07 -36.86
C VAL A 271 -1.92 31.24 -38.14
N TYR A 272 -3.03 30.94 -38.82
CA TYR A 272 -2.99 30.24 -40.10
C TYR A 272 -2.41 31.12 -41.22
N GLU A 273 -2.77 32.41 -41.26
CA GLU A 273 -2.21 33.39 -42.21
C GLU A 273 -0.68 33.50 -42.08
N TYR A 274 -0.15 33.59 -40.86
CA TYR A 274 1.30 33.59 -40.61
C TYR A 274 2.00 32.33 -41.14
N ARG A 275 1.41 31.15 -40.91
CA ARG A 275 1.98 29.86 -41.35
C ARG A 275 2.11 29.80 -42.86
N ASP A 276 1.08 30.27 -43.56
CA ASP A 276 1.01 30.17 -45.01
C ASP A 276 2.01 31.14 -45.67
N ALA A 277 2.16 32.37 -45.14
CA ALA A 277 3.21 33.31 -45.55
C ALA A 277 4.63 32.76 -45.31
N ALA A 278 4.88 32.13 -44.16
CA ALA A 278 6.18 31.53 -43.84
C ALA A 278 6.53 30.34 -44.76
N LYS A 279 5.54 29.53 -45.17
CA LYS A 279 5.73 28.45 -46.15
C LYS A 279 6.08 28.97 -47.54
N GLU A 280 5.48 30.09 -47.95
CA GLU A 280 5.78 30.73 -49.24
C GLU A 280 7.24 31.22 -49.30
N LYS A 281 7.75 31.82 -48.21
CA LYS A 281 9.16 32.23 -48.10
C LYS A 281 10.14 31.06 -48.22
N ILE A 282 9.80 29.89 -47.66
CA ILE A 282 10.57 28.65 -47.82
C ILE A 282 10.54 28.16 -49.27
N ALA A 283 9.40 28.28 -49.95
CA ALA A 283 9.28 27.86 -51.34
C ALA A 283 10.21 28.68 -52.26
N LYS A 284 10.31 30.00 -52.03
CA LYS A 284 11.22 30.90 -52.77
C LYS A 284 12.71 30.52 -52.66
N HIS A 285 13.19 30.10 -51.49
CA HIS A 285 14.62 29.83 -51.25
C HIS A 285 15.00 28.33 -51.30
N LYS A 286 14.08 27.48 -51.78
CA LYS A 286 14.22 26.01 -51.69
C LYS A 286 15.50 25.47 -52.36
N GLN A 287 15.90 26.02 -53.50
CA GLN A 287 17.03 25.50 -54.28
C GLN A 287 18.38 25.82 -53.65
N GLU A 288 18.55 27.04 -53.12
CA GLU A 288 19.77 27.43 -52.39
C GLU A 288 20.00 26.54 -51.17
N ILE A 289 18.93 26.26 -50.41
CA ILE A 289 18.98 25.40 -49.24
C ILE A 289 19.38 23.95 -49.60
N LEU A 290 18.87 23.42 -50.73
CA LEU A 290 19.21 22.06 -51.18
C LEU A 290 20.67 21.91 -51.63
N ASN A 291 21.23 22.95 -52.28
CA ASN A 291 22.63 22.92 -52.72
C ASN A 291 23.61 22.88 -51.54
N VAL A 292 23.35 23.65 -50.50
CA VAL A 292 24.14 23.64 -49.26
C VAL A 292 24.04 22.29 -48.54
N GLU A 293 22.82 21.72 -48.46
CA GLU A 293 22.58 20.40 -47.87
C GLU A 293 23.38 19.28 -48.60
N ASN A 294 23.39 19.28 -49.94
CA ASN A 294 24.12 18.29 -50.73
C ASN A 294 25.65 18.37 -50.54
N LYS A 295 26.21 19.59 -50.50
CA LYS A 295 27.65 19.81 -50.24
C LYS A 295 28.05 19.25 -48.87
N ASN A 296 27.26 19.53 -47.84
CA ASN A 296 27.51 19.03 -46.48
C ASN A 296 27.41 17.50 -46.37
N ILE A 297 26.47 16.86 -47.08
CA ILE A 297 26.33 15.39 -47.11
C ILE A 297 27.56 14.71 -47.73
N SER A 298 28.11 15.27 -48.81
CA SER A 298 29.29 14.71 -49.49
C SER A 298 30.52 14.69 -48.59
N HIS A 299 30.79 15.80 -47.90
CA HIS A 299 31.88 15.94 -46.94
C HIS A 299 31.75 14.95 -45.77
N LEU A 300 30.53 14.78 -45.23
CA LEU A 300 30.26 13.80 -44.16
C LEU A 300 30.49 12.34 -44.58
N LYS A 301 30.18 11.97 -45.84
CA LYS A 301 30.41 10.61 -46.35
C LYS A 301 31.91 10.29 -46.43
N GLN A 302 32.73 11.24 -46.90
CA GLN A 302 34.18 11.08 -47.02
C GLN A 302 34.85 10.95 -45.64
N LEU A 303 34.43 11.74 -44.65
CA LEU A 303 34.93 11.61 -43.27
C LEU A 303 34.60 10.24 -42.65
N LYS A 304 33.37 9.73 -42.89
CA LYS A 304 32.94 8.41 -42.37
C LYS A 304 33.70 7.24 -42.99
N SER A 305 34.03 7.28 -44.29
CA SER A 305 34.77 6.19 -44.94
C SER A 305 36.21 6.11 -44.42
N THR A 306 36.90 7.25 -44.34
CA THR A 306 38.28 7.34 -43.80
C THR A 306 38.35 6.87 -42.35
N GLY A 307 37.41 7.30 -41.50
CA GLY A 307 37.32 6.85 -40.10
C GLY A 307 37.13 5.34 -39.96
N LYS A 308 36.28 4.72 -40.79
CA LYS A 308 36.06 3.26 -40.78
C LYS A 308 37.30 2.47 -41.17
N ALA A 309 38.02 2.91 -42.21
CA ALA A 309 39.26 2.26 -42.66
C ALA A 309 40.32 2.27 -41.55
N ASN A 310 40.53 3.42 -40.89
CA ASN A 310 41.49 3.55 -39.80
C ASN A 310 41.13 2.65 -38.60
N ILE A 311 39.85 2.56 -38.24
CA ILE A 311 39.40 1.66 -37.16
C ILE A 311 39.64 0.18 -37.51
N LYS A 312 39.45 -0.22 -38.78
CA LYS A 312 39.73 -1.59 -39.24
C LYS A 312 41.20 -1.94 -39.05
N ASN A 313 42.10 -1.04 -39.44
CA ASN A 313 43.55 -1.21 -39.26
C ASN A 313 43.93 -1.29 -37.78
N LEU A 314 43.36 -0.44 -36.92
CA LEU A 314 43.55 -0.52 -35.46
C LEU A 314 43.11 -1.86 -34.86
N LYS A 315 42.01 -2.45 -35.38
CA LYS A 315 41.51 -3.74 -34.90
C LYS A 315 42.46 -4.89 -35.27
N ILE A 316 43.08 -4.82 -36.45
CA ILE A 316 44.11 -5.79 -36.87
C ILE A 316 45.34 -5.66 -35.97
N ALA A 317 45.83 -4.44 -35.75
CA ALA A 317 46.96 -4.18 -34.85
C ALA A 317 46.69 -4.66 -33.41
N TYR A 318 45.46 -4.43 -32.89
CA TYR A 318 45.06 -4.94 -31.58
C TYR A 318 45.09 -6.47 -31.50
N LYS A 319 44.57 -7.18 -32.53
CA LYS A 319 44.64 -8.64 -32.59
C LYS A 319 46.08 -9.15 -32.62
N ASN A 320 46.98 -8.48 -33.34
CA ASN A 320 48.40 -8.84 -33.36
C ASN A 320 49.06 -8.62 -31.98
N ASN A 321 48.78 -7.50 -31.31
CA ASN A 321 49.25 -7.27 -29.94
C ASN A 321 48.76 -8.34 -28.95
N LEU A 322 47.52 -8.83 -29.11
CA LEU A 322 47.00 -9.92 -28.27
C LEU A 322 47.79 -11.23 -28.43
N LYS A 323 48.34 -11.52 -29.62
CA LYS A 323 49.19 -12.71 -29.84
C LYS A 323 50.50 -12.61 -29.06
N ASN A 324 51.05 -11.40 -28.90
CA ASN A 324 52.32 -11.14 -28.22
C ASN A 324 52.18 -10.90 -26.69
N ILE A 325 51.00 -11.16 -26.10
CA ILE A 325 50.75 -10.93 -24.65
C ILE A 325 51.74 -11.73 -23.78
N SER A 326 52.04 -12.98 -24.14
CA SER A 326 52.93 -13.83 -23.33
C SER A 326 54.33 -13.24 -23.21
N ALA A 327 54.93 -12.83 -24.33
CA ALA A 327 56.26 -12.23 -24.35
C ALA A 327 56.30 -10.92 -23.53
N LYS A 328 55.32 -10.04 -23.73
CA LYS A 328 55.22 -8.77 -22.99
C LYS A 328 54.97 -8.96 -21.49
N ALA A 329 54.20 -9.98 -21.11
CA ALA A 329 53.99 -10.30 -19.71
C ALA A 329 55.27 -10.82 -19.03
N ILE A 330 56.10 -11.61 -19.75
CA ILE A 330 57.39 -12.09 -19.24
C ILE A 330 58.37 -10.93 -19.08
N GLU A 331 58.49 -10.06 -20.08
CA GLU A 331 59.32 -8.85 -20.04
C GLU A 331 58.94 -7.95 -18.85
N HIS A 332 57.65 -7.78 -18.57
CA HIS A 332 57.18 -7.01 -17.42
C HIS A 332 57.49 -7.68 -16.08
N ILE A 333 57.39 -9.01 -15.98
CA ILE A 333 57.79 -9.75 -14.78
C ILE A 333 59.30 -9.59 -14.53
N GLN A 334 60.11 -9.62 -15.58
CA GLN A 334 61.56 -9.38 -15.49
C GLN A 334 61.84 -7.98 -14.95
N ASN A 335 61.17 -6.95 -15.46
CA ASN A 335 61.34 -5.58 -14.98
C ASN A 335 60.88 -5.43 -13.51
N ASN A 336 59.72 -5.96 -13.15
CA ASN A 336 59.22 -5.90 -11.78
C ASN A 336 60.14 -6.66 -10.79
N PHE A 337 60.77 -7.75 -11.24
CA PHE A 337 61.75 -8.47 -10.43
C PHE A 337 63.04 -7.66 -10.26
N ALA A 338 63.54 -7.02 -11.33
CA ALA A 338 64.70 -6.12 -11.24
C ALA A 338 64.43 -4.92 -10.33
N GLU A 339 63.24 -4.33 -10.41
CA GLU A 339 62.80 -3.24 -9.52
C GLU A 339 62.72 -3.69 -8.06
N PHE A 340 62.23 -4.90 -7.80
CA PHE A 340 62.27 -5.50 -6.46
C PHE A 340 63.70 -5.65 -5.93
N LEU A 341 64.65 -6.11 -6.76
CA LEU A 341 66.06 -6.20 -6.38
C LEU A 341 66.64 -4.83 -6.06
N ASN A 342 66.41 -3.83 -6.91
CA ASN A 342 66.91 -2.48 -6.73
C ASN A 342 66.39 -1.84 -5.44
N ASN A 343 65.10 -2.01 -5.14
CA ASN A 343 64.46 -1.44 -3.94
C ASN A 343 64.84 -2.17 -2.64
N LYS A 344 65.29 -3.43 -2.71
CA LYS A 344 65.67 -4.22 -1.52
C LYS A 344 67.15 -4.18 -1.20
N PHE A 345 67.99 -3.98 -2.21
CA PHE A 345 69.44 -3.98 -2.10
C PHE A 345 69.98 -2.65 -2.65
N GLU A 346 69.60 -1.54 -2.01
CA GLU A 346 70.08 -0.21 -2.41
C GLU A 346 71.61 -0.14 -2.34
N GLY A 347 72.26 0.19 -3.46
CA GLY A 347 73.71 0.24 -3.60
C GLY A 347 74.35 -1.01 -4.23
N GLU A 348 73.60 -2.10 -4.42
CA GLU A 348 74.10 -3.34 -5.04
C GLU A 348 73.70 -3.45 -6.53
N ASN A 349 74.60 -4.01 -7.35
CA ASN A 349 74.40 -4.14 -8.80
C ASN A 349 73.53 -5.35 -9.23
N TYR A 350 72.73 -5.94 -8.34
CA TYR A 350 71.96 -7.15 -8.64
C TYR A 350 70.89 -6.92 -9.73
N ALA A 351 70.25 -5.75 -9.74
CA ALA A 351 69.20 -5.43 -10.72
C ALA A 351 69.77 -5.25 -12.14
N SER A 352 70.92 -4.58 -12.28
CA SER A 352 71.62 -4.39 -13.55
C SER A 352 72.15 -5.72 -14.09
N LEU A 353 72.79 -6.53 -13.24
CA LEU A 353 73.26 -7.88 -13.59
C LEU A 353 72.12 -8.80 -14.09
N PHE A 354 70.94 -8.71 -13.48
CA PHE A 354 69.77 -9.46 -13.93
C PHE A 354 69.25 -9.00 -15.30
N LEU A 355 69.18 -7.68 -15.52
CA LEU A 355 68.62 -7.10 -16.75
C LEU A 355 69.49 -7.37 -17.98
N GLU A 356 70.81 -7.42 -17.83
CA GLU A 356 71.76 -7.72 -18.92
C GLU A 356 71.58 -9.12 -19.49
N ASN A 357 71.45 -10.13 -18.62
CA ASN A 357 71.44 -11.54 -19.04
C ASN A 357 70.08 -12.23 -18.96
N LYS A 358 69.07 -11.56 -18.37
CA LYS A 358 67.72 -12.09 -18.13
C LYS A 358 67.72 -13.49 -17.48
N ASN A 359 68.77 -13.76 -16.71
CA ASN A 359 69.06 -15.04 -16.11
C ASN A 359 69.57 -14.82 -14.67
N LEU A 360 69.13 -15.66 -13.74
CA LEU A 360 69.43 -15.56 -12.32
C LEU A 360 70.89 -15.95 -11.99
N ASN A 361 71.57 -16.71 -12.87
CA ASN A 361 72.87 -17.32 -12.60
C ASN A 361 73.98 -16.32 -12.21
N LEU A 362 74.01 -15.12 -12.81
CA LEU A 362 75.06 -14.13 -12.51
C LEU A 362 74.79 -13.40 -11.19
N VAL A 363 73.52 -13.09 -10.91
CA VAL A 363 73.10 -12.51 -9.64
C VAL A 363 73.39 -13.46 -8.47
N GLN A 364 73.20 -14.77 -8.66
CA GLN A 364 73.53 -15.78 -7.65
C GLN A 364 75.04 -15.89 -7.36
N LYS A 365 75.91 -15.59 -8.32
CA LYS A 365 77.36 -15.62 -8.12
C LYS A 365 77.88 -14.40 -7.38
N SER A 366 77.22 -13.26 -7.51
CA SER A 366 77.60 -12.00 -6.85
C SER A 366 76.93 -11.82 -5.48
N ALA A 367 75.84 -12.53 -5.18
CA ALA A 367 75.06 -12.33 -3.98
C ALA A 367 75.70 -12.97 -2.73
N SER A 368 75.61 -12.28 -1.59
CA SER A 368 75.96 -12.84 -0.28
C SER A 368 75.06 -14.05 0.07
N SER A 369 75.52 -14.91 0.98
CA SER A 369 74.76 -16.10 1.38
C SER A 369 73.38 -15.77 1.98
N GLU A 370 73.23 -14.61 2.64
CA GLU A 370 71.95 -14.12 3.17
C GLU A 370 71.03 -13.55 2.08
N ASP A 371 71.57 -12.78 1.13
CA ASP A 371 70.79 -12.17 0.03
C ASP A 371 70.28 -13.22 -0.96
N LEU A 372 71.08 -14.27 -1.19
CA LEU A 372 70.79 -15.36 -2.12
C LEU A 372 69.48 -16.09 -1.77
N ILE A 373 69.13 -16.17 -0.48
CA ILE A 373 67.88 -16.75 0.00
C ILE A 373 66.68 -15.91 -0.45
N LEU A 374 66.71 -14.59 -0.19
CA LEU A 374 65.64 -13.68 -0.58
C LEU A 374 65.48 -13.65 -2.11
N ILE A 375 66.60 -13.60 -2.84
CA ILE A 375 66.65 -13.59 -4.31
C ILE A 375 66.00 -14.85 -4.90
N ASN A 376 66.31 -16.03 -4.36
CA ASN A 376 65.73 -17.30 -4.83
C ASN A 376 64.23 -17.43 -4.53
N ILE A 377 63.80 -17.03 -3.32
CA ILE A 377 62.37 -16.99 -2.96
C ILE A 377 61.63 -16.02 -3.88
N ALA A 378 62.18 -14.82 -4.08
CA ALA A 378 61.60 -13.81 -4.94
C ALA A 378 61.46 -14.32 -6.38
N TYR A 379 62.53 -14.88 -6.96
CA TYR A 379 62.51 -15.44 -8.31
C TYR A 379 61.42 -16.51 -8.48
N LYS A 380 61.31 -17.44 -7.53
CA LYS A 380 60.28 -18.49 -7.53
C LYS A 380 58.85 -17.95 -7.60
N TYR A 381 58.57 -16.83 -6.91
CA TYR A 381 57.22 -16.25 -6.86
C TYR A 381 56.94 -15.27 -8.01
N TYR A 382 57.92 -14.46 -8.41
CA TYR A 382 57.82 -13.57 -9.58
C TYR A 382 57.58 -14.36 -10.87
N PHE A 383 58.31 -15.45 -11.09
CA PHE A 383 58.18 -16.29 -12.28
C PHE A 383 57.16 -17.44 -12.13
N SER A 384 56.30 -17.38 -11.10
CA SER A 384 55.25 -18.38 -10.89
C SER A 384 54.15 -18.31 -11.98
N LYS A 385 53.55 -19.46 -12.30
CA LYS A 385 52.43 -19.55 -13.28
C LYS A 385 51.24 -18.67 -12.88
N THR A 386 50.98 -18.50 -11.58
CA THR A 386 49.89 -17.68 -11.06
C THR A 386 50.15 -16.19 -11.26
N ASN A 387 51.38 -15.72 -11.03
CA ASN A 387 51.77 -14.34 -11.31
C ASN A 387 51.73 -14.06 -12.81
N LEU A 388 52.24 -14.98 -13.64
CA LEU A 388 52.17 -14.88 -15.10
C LEU A 388 50.73 -14.75 -15.62
N TYR A 389 49.78 -15.52 -15.08
CA TYR A 389 48.37 -15.40 -15.46
C TYR A 389 47.79 -14.03 -15.08
N ALA A 390 48.14 -13.49 -13.90
CA ALA A 390 47.70 -12.17 -13.46
C ALA A 390 48.23 -11.06 -14.37
N VAL A 391 49.53 -11.06 -14.68
CA VAL A 391 50.17 -10.08 -15.57
C VAL A 391 49.59 -10.18 -17.00
N LYS A 392 49.37 -11.39 -17.53
CA LYS A 392 48.71 -11.57 -18.83
C LYS A 392 47.32 -10.91 -18.87
N LYS A 393 46.57 -10.97 -17.77
CA LYS A 393 45.25 -10.34 -17.63
C LYS A 393 45.35 -8.82 -17.56
N GLU A 394 46.34 -8.28 -16.86
CA GLU A 394 46.65 -6.85 -16.80
C GLU A 394 47.00 -6.32 -18.20
N TYR A 395 47.92 -6.98 -18.92
CA TYR A 395 48.30 -6.61 -20.30
C TYR A 395 47.14 -6.71 -21.29
N LYS A 396 46.26 -7.71 -21.14
CA LYS A 396 45.04 -7.80 -21.97
C LYS A 396 44.14 -6.57 -21.78
N ASN A 397 44.00 -6.08 -20.55
CA ASN A 397 43.25 -4.86 -20.27
C ASN A 397 44.00 -3.60 -20.73
N LEU A 398 45.33 -3.55 -20.58
CA LEU A 398 46.16 -2.44 -21.06
C LEU A 398 46.10 -2.28 -22.57
N PHE A 399 46.23 -3.38 -23.34
CA PHE A 399 46.08 -3.35 -24.78
C PHE A 399 44.67 -2.94 -25.20
N LYS A 400 43.65 -3.36 -24.44
CA LYS A 400 42.27 -2.92 -24.66
C LYS A 400 42.12 -1.42 -24.39
N ALA A 401 42.72 -0.89 -23.33
CA ALA A 401 42.73 0.54 -23.02
C ALA A 401 43.40 1.32 -24.16
N LYS A 402 44.64 0.97 -24.54
CA LYS A 402 45.36 1.62 -25.66
C LYS A 402 44.59 1.57 -26.98
N PHE A 403 43.94 0.43 -27.28
CA PHE A 403 43.07 0.32 -28.46
C PHE A 403 41.87 1.27 -28.40
N LEU A 404 41.17 1.32 -27.26
CA LEU A 404 40.04 2.21 -27.05
C LEU A 404 40.44 3.69 -27.08
N GLN A 405 41.62 4.03 -26.56
CA GLN A 405 42.19 5.38 -26.63
C GLN A 405 42.40 5.81 -28.08
N LYS A 406 43.11 5.00 -28.89
CA LYS A 406 43.33 5.29 -30.32
C LYS A 406 42.01 5.34 -31.10
N GLN A 407 41.08 4.44 -30.79
CA GLN A 407 39.76 4.45 -31.39
C GLN A 407 38.95 5.70 -31.00
N SER A 408 39.06 6.15 -29.74
CA SER A 408 38.38 7.35 -29.25
C SER A 408 38.90 8.61 -29.93
N ALA A 409 40.21 8.73 -30.15
CA ALA A 409 40.81 9.88 -30.82
C ALA A 409 40.28 10.09 -32.26
N ILE A 410 39.89 9.00 -32.93
CA ILE A 410 39.24 9.04 -34.24
C ILE A 410 37.75 9.38 -34.12
N LEU A 411 37.04 8.74 -33.18
CA LEU A 411 35.58 8.80 -33.07
C LEU A 411 35.04 10.03 -32.31
N SER A 412 35.79 10.59 -31.36
CA SER A 412 35.33 11.67 -30.49
C SER A 412 35.03 12.96 -31.25
N LYS A 413 35.65 13.11 -32.43
CA LYS A 413 35.41 14.21 -33.37
C LYS A 413 34.02 14.16 -34.02
N TYR A 414 33.35 13.00 -33.99
CA TYR A 414 32.13 12.77 -34.77
C TYR A 414 30.98 12.11 -34.00
N THR A 415 31.27 11.43 -32.89
CA THR A 415 30.30 10.55 -32.19
C THR A 415 30.52 10.56 -30.68
N TYR A 416 29.43 10.49 -29.92
CA TYR A 416 29.47 10.41 -28.46
C TYR A 416 30.04 9.07 -27.98
N GLU A 417 29.93 8.03 -28.81
CA GLU A 417 30.60 6.75 -28.59
C GLU A 417 32.12 6.90 -28.51
N GLY A 418 32.71 7.84 -29.23
CA GLY A 418 34.13 8.18 -29.11
C GLY A 418 34.47 8.72 -27.72
N LYS A 419 33.70 9.69 -27.21
CA LYS A 419 33.85 10.25 -25.86
C LYS A 419 33.68 9.16 -24.79
N PHE A 420 32.67 8.31 -24.92
CA PHE A 420 32.46 7.19 -23.98
C PHE A 420 33.64 6.20 -23.97
N LYS A 421 34.19 5.86 -25.15
CA LYS A 421 35.36 4.98 -25.25
C LYS A 421 36.62 5.59 -24.65
N LYS A 422 36.76 6.92 -24.66
CA LYS A 422 37.84 7.63 -23.96
C LYS A 422 37.75 7.38 -22.45
N GLU A 423 36.59 7.59 -21.84
CA GLU A 423 36.39 7.35 -20.41
C GLU A 423 36.59 5.87 -20.04
N VAL A 424 36.09 4.94 -20.85
CA VAL A 424 36.33 3.50 -20.64
C VAL A 424 37.82 3.15 -20.74
N SER A 425 38.56 3.80 -21.64
CA SER A 425 40.01 3.64 -21.75
C SER A 425 40.71 4.11 -20.47
N VAL A 426 40.36 5.29 -19.95
CA VAL A 426 40.93 5.84 -18.71
C VAL A 426 40.66 4.91 -17.54
N ALA A 427 39.41 4.50 -17.34
CA ALA A 427 39.03 3.59 -16.26
C ALA A 427 39.74 2.22 -16.34
N LEU A 428 39.97 1.71 -17.55
CA LEU A 428 40.74 0.47 -17.74
C LEU A 428 42.24 0.66 -17.45
N ASN A 429 42.81 1.81 -17.79
CA ASN A 429 44.22 2.11 -17.56
C ASN A 429 44.50 2.24 -16.05
N GLU A 430 43.68 3.00 -15.33
CA GLU A 430 43.76 3.10 -13.86
C GLU A 430 43.57 1.74 -13.20
N TYR A 431 42.60 0.94 -13.65
CA TYR A 431 42.41 -0.42 -13.12
C TYR A 431 43.65 -1.31 -13.32
N VAL A 432 44.38 -1.14 -14.44
CA VAL A 432 45.63 -1.87 -14.66
C VAL A 432 46.69 -1.42 -13.65
N ILE A 433 46.85 -0.12 -13.44
CA ILE A 433 47.79 0.44 -12.44
C ILE A 433 47.45 -0.06 -11.03
N ASP A 434 46.18 0.04 -10.62
CA ASP A 434 45.73 -0.42 -9.30
C ASP A 434 45.89 -1.94 -9.15
N SER A 435 45.54 -2.73 -10.19
CA SER A 435 45.71 -4.19 -10.18
C SER A 435 47.17 -4.59 -10.06
N ASP A 436 48.05 -3.89 -10.79
CA ASP A 436 49.49 -4.12 -10.78
C ASP A 436 50.09 -3.81 -9.41
N SER A 437 49.77 -2.63 -8.85
CA SER A 437 50.16 -2.23 -7.50
C SER A 437 49.68 -3.22 -6.44
N THR A 438 48.39 -3.60 -6.44
CA THR A 438 47.85 -4.62 -5.53
C THR A 438 48.54 -5.97 -5.73
N ARG A 439 48.85 -6.37 -6.97
CA ARG A 439 49.55 -7.63 -7.25
C ARG A 439 50.96 -7.61 -6.65
N LEU A 440 51.74 -6.56 -6.90
CA LEU A 440 53.11 -6.40 -6.40
C LEU A 440 53.15 -6.29 -4.88
N LYS A 441 52.28 -5.49 -4.26
CA LYS A 441 52.13 -5.36 -2.81
C LYS A 441 51.99 -6.73 -2.13
N PHE A 442 51.00 -7.53 -2.52
CA PHE A 442 50.77 -8.84 -1.89
C PHE A 442 51.78 -9.91 -2.31
N LEU A 443 52.44 -9.74 -3.46
CA LEU A 443 53.52 -10.62 -3.90
C LEU A 443 54.77 -10.39 -3.04
N ASN A 444 55.17 -9.14 -2.85
CA ASN A 444 56.30 -8.73 -2.02
C ASN A 444 56.06 -9.06 -0.55
N GLU A 445 54.89 -8.73 0.00
CA GLU A 445 54.52 -9.11 1.38
C GLU A 445 54.60 -10.63 1.61
N LYS A 446 54.25 -11.43 0.59
CA LYS A 446 54.37 -12.89 0.65
C LYS A 446 55.82 -13.35 0.61
N ILE A 447 56.65 -12.76 -0.26
CA ILE A 447 58.07 -13.08 -0.38
C ILE A 447 58.78 -12.75 0.93
N GLU A 448 58.56 -11.56 1.48
CA GLU A 448 59.12 -11.10 2.75
C GLU A 448 58.70 -12.01 3.92
N ALA A 449 57.41 -12.33 4.04
CA ALA A 449 56.95 -13.21 5.12
C ALA A 449 57.55 -14.62 5.05
N ILE A 450 57.87 -15.14 3.85
CA ILE A 450 58.54 -16.43 3.70
C ILE A 450 60.03 -16.30 4.03
N TYR A 451 60.68 -15.25 3.53
CA TYR A 451 62.09 -14.97 3.82
C TYR A 451 62.33 -14.83 5.33
N GLU A 452 61.52 -14.05 6.05
CA GLU A 452 61.64 -13.91 7.51
C GLU A 452 61.47 -15.24 8.24
N LEU A 453 60.56 -16.11 7.78
CA LEU A 453 60.39 -17.43 8.37
C LEU A 453 61.56 -18.37 8.07
N GLU A 454 62.23 -18.24 6.92
CA GLU A 454 63.44 -19.00 6.59
C GLU A 454 64.66 -18.46 7.34
N LYS A 455 64.82 -17.14 7.44
CA LYS A 455 65.85 -16.47 8.25
C LYS A 455 65.81 -16.92 9.70
N LEU A 456 64.63 -16.93 10.32
CA LEU A 456 64.44 -17.40 11.71
C LEU A 456 64.76 -18.89 11.91
N LYS A 457 64.60 -19.73 10.87
CA LYS A 457 64.97 -21.15 10.94
C LYS A 457 66.48 -21.33 10.88
N ILE A 458 67.15 -20.54 10.06
CA ILE A 458 68.62 -20.59 9.90
C ILE A 458 69.31 -20.08 11.16
N THR A 459 68.77 -19.05 11.81
CA THR A 459 69.30 -18.52 13.08
C THR A 459 68.89 -19.32 14.33
N ASN A 460 68.23 -20.47 14.17
CA ASN A 460 67.64 -21.28 15.26
C ASN A 460 66.66 -20.54 16.21
N ALA A 461 66.27 -19.29 15.91
CA ALA A 461 65.35 -18.48 16.71
C ALA A 461 63.87 -18.87 16.53
N PHE A 462 63.56 -19.70 15.53
CA PHE A 462 62.18 -20.06 15.19
C PHE A 462 61.44 -20.81 16.30
N GLU A 463 62.07 -21.82 16.92
CA GLU A 463 61.42 -22.62 17.96
C GLU A 463 61.35 -21.88 19.30
N THR A 464 62.35 -21.05 19.62
CA THR A 464 62.37 -20.23 20.85
C THR A 464 61.24 -19.20 20.84
N GLU A 465 61.06 -18.48 19.72
CA GLU A 465 60.01 -17.46 19.58
C GLU A 465 58.60 -18.06 19.60
N LYS A 466 58.44 -19.24 18.98
CA LYS A 466 57.19 -20.02 18.98
C LYS A 466 56.80 -20.49 20.38
N GLN A 467 57.76 -20.94 21.19
CA GLN A 467 57.49 -21.31 22.59
C GLN A 467 57.17 -20.08 23.45
N ASN A 468 57.90 -18.97 23.27
CA ASN A 468 57.61 -17.71 23.97
C ASN A 468 56.17 -17.23 23.70
N TYR A 469 55.75 -17.22 22.43
CA TYR A 469 54.37 -16.89 22.06
C TYR A 469 53.33 -17.83 22.71
N LYS A 470 53.61 -19.14 22.75
CA LYS A 470 52.72 -20.13 23.38
C LYS A 470 52.58 -19.88 24.88
N ASN A 471 53.67 -19.56 25.56
CA ASN A 471 53.69 -19.26 27.00
C ASN A 471 52.92 -17.98 27.31
N LYS A 472 53.23 -16.86 26.63
CA LYS A 472 52.49 -15.59 26.80
C LYS A 472 51.00 -15.74 26.52
N LYS A 473 50.63 -16.52 25.50
CA LYS A 473 49.23 -16.85 25.19
C LYS A 473 48.54 -17.62 26.31
N GLN A 474 49.24 -18.54 26.98
CA GLN A 474 48.69 -19.27 28.13
C GLN A 474 48.48 -18.34 29.34
N ILE A 475 49.38 -17.38 29.57
CA ILE A 475 49.25 -16.36 30.62
C ILE A 475 47.99 -15.53 30.40
N LEU A 476 47.80 -14.95 29.21
CA LEU A 476 46.59 -14.18 28.87
C LEU A 476 45.30 -14.99 29.05
N LYS A 477 45.33 -16.28 28.69
CA LYS A 477 44.17 -17.17 28.87
C LYS A 477 43.88 -17.42 30.36
N LYS A 478 44.91 -17.50 31.20
CA LYS A 478 44.79 -17.66 32.66
C LYS A 478 44.22 -16.38 33.29
N GLU A 479 44.72 -15.21 32.91
CA GLU A 479 44.20 -13.90 33.34
C GLU A 479 42.72 -13.72 33.00
N TYR A 480 42.33 -13.98 31.74
CA TYR A 480 40.94 -13.92 31.32
C TYR A 480 40.04 -14.87 32.13
N LYS A 481 40.51 -16.10 32.41
CA LYS A 481 39.76 -17.03 33.27
C LYS A 481 39.65 -16.52 34.71
N ASN A 482 40.68 -15.87 35.24
CA ASN A 482 40.65 -15.30 36.58
C ASN A 482 39.67 -14.13 36.66
N GLN A 483 39.70 -13.21 35.69
CA GLN A 483 38.73 -12.10 35.59
C GLN A 483 37.28 -12.60 35.51
N LEU A 484 37.03 -13.70 34.80
CA LEU A 484 35.71 -14.33 34.76
C LEU A 484 35.30 -14.95 36.09
N LYS A 485 36.24 -15.59 36.81
CA LYS A 485 35.98 -16.16 38.14
C LYS A 485 35.66 -15.06 39.15
N GLU A 486 36.46 -14.00 39.17
CA GLU A 486 36.28 -12.84 40.05
C GLU A 486 34.91 -12.17 39.83
N LEU A 487 34.51 -12.05 38.57
CA LEU A 487 33.21 -11.48 38.19
C LEU A 487 32.03 -12.39 38.60
N ILE A 488 32.23 -13.72 38.63
CA ILE A 488 31.23 -14.66 39.16
C ILE A 488 31.14 -14.57 40.69
N THR A 489 32.26 -14.39 41.40
CA THR A 489 32.25 -14.15 42.85
C THR A 489 31.61 -12.83 43.22
N LYS A 490 31.90 -11.73 42.51
CA LYS A 490 31.23 -10.43 42.69
C LYS A 490 29.72 -10.51 42.48
N LYS A 491 29.26 -11.35 41.53
CA LYS A 491 27.83 -11.68 41.38
C LYS A 491 27.28 -12.43 42.60
N LYS A 492 27.99 -13.46 43.08
CA LYS A 492 27.56 -14.24 44.27
C LYS A 492 27.44 -13.36 45.51
N ASN A 493 28.34 -12.40 45.67
CA ASN A 493 28.36 -11.43 46.76
C ASN A 493 27.35 -10.28 46.61
N LYS A 494 26.55 -10.26 45.52
CA LYS A 494 25.58 -9.21 45.16
C LYS A 494 26.20 -7.81 44.95
N GLU A 495 27.49 -7.71 44.68
CA GLU A 495 28.18 -6.43 44.42
C GLU A 495 27.84 -5.84 43.03
N ILE A 496 27.43 -6.68 42.08
CA ILE A 496 27.11 -6.28 40.70
C ILE A 496 25.85 -6.96 40.18
N SER A 497 25.08 -6.25 39.34
CA SER A 497 23.84 -6.76 38.74
C SER A 497 24.10 -7.81 37.65
N GLU A 498 23.11 -8.66 37.36
CA GLU A 498 23.22 -9.67 36.28
C GLU A 498 23.50 -9.05 34.90
N GLN A 499 22.95 -7.87 34.64
CA GLN A 499 23.20 -7.16 33.38
C GLN A 499 24.64 -6.62 33.32
N ALA A 500 25.16 -6.09 34.44
CA ALA A 500 26.55 -5.65 34.53
C ALA A 500 27.54 -6.82 34.32
N VAL A 501 27.24 -8.00 34.88
CA VAL A 501 28.01 -9.24 34.64
C VAL A 501 28.05 -9.59 33.16
N LYS A 502 26.91 -9.51 32.45
CA LYS A 502 26.82 -9.82 31.02
C LYS A 502 27.62 -8.84 30.16
N ASN A 503 27.54 -7.54 30.48
CA ASN A 503 28.31 -6.50 29.79
C ASN A 503 29.81 -6.67 30.01
N LYS A 504 30.26 -6.81 31.28
CA LYS A 504 31.67 -6.99 31.62
C LYS A 504 32.27 -8.30 31.07
N LYS A 505 31.49 -9.39 30.99
CA LYS A 505 31.90 -10.60 30.26
C LYS A 505 32.21 -10.34 28.79
N THR A 506 31.43 -9.48 28.15
CA THR A 506 31.61 -9.12 26.74
C THR A 506 32.85 -8.24 26.58
N GLU A 507 33.03 -7.26 27.46
CA GLU A 507 34.20 -6.38 27.52
C GLU A 507 35.51 -7.17 27.73
N TYR A 508 35.60 -8.04 28.75
CA TYR A 508 36.78 -8.87 28.97
C TYR A 508 37.09 -9.80 27.79
N LYS A 509 36.06 -10.28 27.09
CA LYS A 509 36.24 -11.09 25.88
C LYS A 509 36.82 -10.28 24.73
N ILE A 510 36.46 -9.00 24.62
CA ILE A 510 37.02 -8.07 23.62
C ILE A 510 38.48 -7.79 23.97
N LEU A 511 38.77 -7.35 25.20
CA LEU A 511 40.13 -7.07 25.67
C LEU A 511 41.07 -8.27 25.51
N TYR A 512 40.62 -9.48 25.87
CA TYR A 512 41.39 -10.70 25.67
C TYR A 512 41.69 -10.97 24.18
N LYS A 513 40.74 -10.70 23.29
CA LYS A 513 40.96 -10.86 21.85
C LYS A 513 41.96 -9.82 21.33
N GLU A 514 41.86 -8.57 21.76
CA GLU A 514 42.79 -7.50 21.39
C GLU A 514 44.21 -7.82 21.86
N ALA A 515 44.38 -8.26 23.11
CA ALA A 515 45.66 -8.71 23.65
C ALA A 515 46.23 -9.94 22.91
N LEU A 516 45.37 -10.87 22.47
CA LEU A 516 45.82 -11.97 21.62
C LEU A 516 46.28 -11.51 20.22
N TYR A 517 45.66 -10.47 19.67
CA TYR A 517 46.06 -9.91 18.39
C TYR A 517 47.38 -9.15 18.50
N SER A 518 47.57 -8.32 19.54
CA SER A 518 48.84 -7.64 19.78
C SER A 518 49.98 -8.64 19.98
N LEU A 519 49.76 -9.68 20.80
CA LEU A 519 50.72 -10.77 20.99
C LEU A 519 51.10 -11.47 19.68
N LYS A 520 50.12 -11.65 18.78
CA LYS A 520 50.36 -12.27 17.48
C LYS A 520 51.21 -11.38 16.57
N LEU A 521 51.09 -10.06 16.68
CA LEU A 521 51.88 -9.08 15.93
C LEU A 521 53.32 -8.94 16.47
N GLU A 522 53.51 -9.11 17.78
CA GLU A 522 54.84 -9.09 18.43
C GLU A 522 55.72 -10.28 18.04
N SER A 523 55.14 -11.45 17.76
CA SER A 523 55.89 -12.63 17.32
C SER A 523 56.07 -12.64 15.80
N ASN A 524 57.30 -12.55 15.32
CA ASN A 524 57.64 -12.62 13.89
C ASN A 524 57.18 -13.93 13.26
N VAL A 525 57.33 -15.08 13.93
CA VAL A 525 56.78 -16.37 13.45
C VAL A 525 55.25 -16.32 13.29
N SER A 526 54.53 -15.81 14.29
CA SER A 526 53.07 -15.80 14.28
C SER A 526 52.49 -14.76 13.32
N LYS A 527 53.09 -13.57 13.27
CA LYS A 527 52.80 -12.47 12.34
C LYS A 527 52.94 -12.94 10.89
N ASN A 528 54.10 -13.47 10.51
CA ASN A 528 54.37 -13.90 9.14
C ASN A 528 53.50 -15.09 8.71
N LYS A 529 53.23 -16.06 9.61
CA LYS A 529 52.25 -17.12 9.33
C LYS A 529 50.84 -16.59 9.09
N GLU A 530 50.40 -15.59 9.86
CA GLU A 530 49.07 -15.00 9.68
C GLU A 530 48.99 -14.16 8.39
N ILE A 531 50.06 -13.44 8.05
CA ILE A 531 50.19 -12.73 6.77
C ILE A 531 49.97 -13.71 5.61
N LEU A 532 50.67 -14.85 5.59
CA LEU A 532 50.54 -15.87 4.55
C LEU A 532 49.14 -16.49 4.51
N LYS A 533 48.55 -16.76 5.68
CA LYS A 533 47.19 -17.31 5.79
C LYS A 533 46.12 -16.36 5.25
N THR A 534 46.28 -15.06 5.49
CA THR A 534 45.27 -14.04 5.15
C THR A 534 45.51 -13.37 3.79
N SER A 535 46.72 -13.43 3.25
CA SER A 535 47.16 -12.73 2.02
C SER A 535 46.21 -12.98 0.85
N PHE A 536 45.78 -14.23 0.63
CA PHE A 536 44.83 -14.55 -0.45
C PHE A 536 43.49 -13.81 -0.33
N TRP A 537 42.90 -13.81 0.87
CA TRP A 537 41.61 -13.16 1.13
C TRP A 537 41.72 -11.63 1.08
N ARG A 538 42.80 -11.06 1.63
CA ARG A 538 43.09 -9.63 1.55
C ARG A 538 43.28 -9.18 0.11
N LYS A 539 44.06 -9.93 -0.68
CA LYS A 539 44.23 -9.70 -2.12
C LYS A 539 42.92 -9.80 -2.89
N LEU A 540 42.07 -10.77 -2.58
CA LEU A 540 40.75 -10.88 -3.22
C LEU A 540 39.84 -9.70 -2.89
N ALA A 541 39.86 -9.23 -1.64
CA ALA A 541 39.08 -8.07 -1.19
C ALA A 541 39.53 -6.79 -1.89
N GLU A 542 40.84 -6.52 -1.96
CA GLU A 542 41.40 -5.34 -2.63
C GLU A 542 41.11 -5.38 -4.15
N ASN A 543 41.31 -6.53 -4.79
CA ASN A 543 40.94 -6.72 -6.20
C ASN A 543 39.45 -6.48 -6.48
N LYS A 544 38.58 -6.85 -5.53
CA LYS A 544 37.14 -6.59 -5.61
C LYS A 544 36.85 -5.08 -5.54
N VAL A 545 37.59 -4.33 -4.72
CA VAL A 545 37.50 -2.86 -4.66
C VAL A 545 37.96 -2.24 -5.99
N ASN A 546 39.15 -2.59 -6.49
CA ASN A 546 39.67 -2.05 -7.75
C ASN A 546 38.71 -2.33 -8.92
N ARG A 547 38.11 -3.53 -8.96
CA ARG A 547 37.08 -3.87 -9.94
C ARG A 547 35.83 -2.99 -9.81
N LYS A 548 35.37 -2.73 -8.59
CA LYS A 548 34.20 -1.87 -8.34
C LYS A 548 34.48 -0.42 -8.74
N ILE A 549 35.66 0.12 -8.45
CA ILE A 549 36.06 1.48 -8.84
C ILE A 549 36.00 1.61 -10.37
N LYS A 550 36.63 0.68 -11.10
CA LYS A 550 36.53 0.61 -12.57
C LYS A 550 35.10 0.55 -13.06
N GLU A 551 34.29 -0.37 -12.51
CA GLU A 551 32.87 -0.50 -12.89
C GLU A 551 32.09 0.79 -12.60
N SER A 552 32.38 1.47 -11.50
CA SER A 552 31.77 2.76 -11.13
C SER A 552 32.10 3.86 -12.13
N LYS A 553 33.39 4.02 -12.51
CA LYS A 553 33.81 5.01 -13.51
C LYS A 553 33.16 4.76 -14.87
N ILE A 554 33.09 3.50 -15.31
CA ILE A 554 32.39 3.13 -16.55
C ILE A 554 30.89 3.42 -16.45
N ASN A 555 30.24 3.12 -15.31
CA ASN A 555 28.83 3.42 -15.10
C ASN A 555 28.57 4.94 -15.10
N GLU A 556 29.47 5.75 -14.55
CA GLU A 556 29.32 7.21 -14.55
C GLU A 556 29.48 7.79 -15.95
N ALA A 557 30.46 7.32 -16.72
CA ALA A 557 30.60 7.65 -18.13
C ALA A 557 29.36 7.24 -18.94
N GLN A 558 28.72 6.13 -18.56
CA GLN A 558 27.50 5.67 -19.21
C GLN A 558 26.29 6.59 -18.93
N LYS A 559 26.20 7.13 -17.72
CA LYS A 559 25.11 8.03 -17.33
C LYS A 559 25.28 9.42 -17.91
N SER A 560 26.51 9.91 -17.98
CA SER A 560 26.85 11.27 -18.41
C SER A 560 26.93 11.43 -19.92
N ILE A 561 27.41 10.41 -20.66
CA ILE A 561 27.67 10.53 -22.11
C ILE A 561 26.53 9.89 -22.91
N PRO A 562 25.87 10.63 -23.82
CA PRO A 562 24.75 10.08 -24.58
C PRO A 562 25.18 9.03 -25.61
N THR A 563 24.21 8.35 -26.21
CA THR A 563 24.39 7.33 -27.26
C THR A 563 23.62 7.64 -28.53
N GLU A 564 24.19 7.20 -29.65
CA GLU A 564 23.60 7.30 -30.98
C GLU A 564 23.04 5.94 -31.41
N CYS A 565 21.75 5.94 -31.73
CA CYS A 565 20.87 4.91 -32.29
C CYS A 565 20.82 4.63 -33.79
N ILE A 566 19.84 3.82 -34.23
CA ILE A 566 19.14 3.99 -35.51
C ILE A 566 17.70 4.48 -35.22
N LYS A 567 17.06 5.20 -36.15
CA LYS A 567 15.72 5.79 -35.89
C LYS A 567 14.63 4.72 -35.69
N THR A 568 14.74 3.59 -36.36
CA THR A 568 13.77 2.49 -36.36
C THR A 568 14.00 1.48 -35.23
N ILE A 569 14.97 1.71 -34.34
CA ILE A 569 15.35 0.76 -33.29
C ILE A 569 14.19 0.35 -32.39
N LYS A 570 13.26 1.26 -32.09
CA LYS A 570 12.09 0.97 -31.23
C LYS A 570 11.18 -0.10 -31.83
N PHE A 571 10.95 0.01 -33.14
CA PHE A 571 10.09 -0.92 -33.87
C PHE A 571 10.74 -2.30 -33.95
N TRP A 572 12.02 -2.36 -34.37
CA TRP A 572 12.75 -3.62 -34.44
C TRP A 572 12.98 -4.27 -33.07
N ALA A 573 13.26 -3.48 -32.03
CA ALA A 573 13.42 -3.98 -30.68
C ALA A 573 12.11 -4.56 -30.13
N PHE A 574 10.96 -3.95 -30.44
CA PHE A 574 9.65 -4.48 -30.07
C PHE A 574 9.36 -5.81 -30.78
N ILE A 575 9.50 -5.86 -32.11
CA ILE A 575 9.21 -7.07 -32.90
C ILE A 575 10.13 -8.22 -32.49
N LEU A 576 11.45 -7.99 -32.47
CA LEU A 576 12.41 -9.03 -32.08
C LEU A 576 12.22 -9.43 -30.61
N GLY A 577 11.85 -8.49 -29.74
CA GLY A 577 11.57 -8.76 -28.34
C GLY A 577 10.28 -9.55 -28.10
N PHE A 578 9.33 -9.48 -29.03
CA PHE A 578 8.10 -10.27 -29.00
C PHE A 578 8.31 -11.68 -29.56
N ILE A 579 8.99 -11.79 -30.69
CA ILE A 579 9.25 -13.09 -31.35
C ILE A 579 10.24 -13.91 -30.54
N LEU A 580 11.39 -13.34 -30.18
CA LEU A 580 12.44 -14.07 -29.45
C LEU A 580 13.09 -13.14 -28.40
N PRO A 581 12.47 -13.01 -27.21
CA PRO A 581 13.01 -12.23 -26.10
C PRO A 581 14.49 -12.53 -25.84
N GLY A 582 15.29 -11.49 -25.69
CA GLY A 582 16.75 -11.59 -25.53
C GLY A 582 17.54 -11.26 -26.81
N LEU A 583 16.95 -11.40 -28.00
CA LEU A 583 17.60 -10.93 -29.25
C LEU A 583 17.88 -9.41 -29.25
N PRO A 584 16.93 -8.52 -28.90
CA PRO A 584 17.18 -7.08 -28.86
C PRO A 584 18.31 -6.72 -27.89
N GLU A 585 18.35 -7.38 -26.73
CA GLU A 585 19.38 -7.20 -25.71
C GLU A 585 20.79 -7.50 -26.23
N ILE A 586 20.94 -8.56 -27.03
CA ILE A 586 22.24 -8.95 -27.60
C ILE A 586 22.61 -8.06 -28.77
N ILE A 587 21.69 -7.85 -29.71
CA ILE A 587 21.97 -7.20 -31.00
C ILE A 587 22.09 -5.68 -30.83
N PHE A 588 21.13 -5.05 -30.16
CA PHE A 588 21.03 -3.59 -30.10
C PHE A 588 21.61 -3.02 -28.79
N PHE A 589 21.27 -3.61 -27.65
CA PHE A 589 21.63 -3.03 -26.34
C PHE A 589 22.99 -3.49 -25.81
N LYS A 590 23.59 -4.51 -26.43
CA LYS A 590 24.87 -5.12 -26.00
C LYS A 590 24.84 -5.64 -24.55
N GLN A 591 23.66 -6.02 -24.06
CA GLN A 591 23.42 -6.60 -22.74
C GLN A 591 23.51 -8.13 -22.80
N TYR A 592 24.68 -8.66 -23.17
CA TYR A 592 24.85 -10.09 -23.52
C TYR A 592 24.34 -11.08 -22.48
N LEU A 593 24.65 -10.87 -21.19
CA LEU A 593 24.24 -11.81 -20.14
C LEU A 593 22.72 -11.78 -19.90
N LYS A 594 22.11 -10.60 -19.90
CA LYS A 594 20.65 -10.45 -19.79
C LYS A 594 19.96 -11.09 -20.99
N GLY A 595 20.46 -10.82 -22.19
CA GLY A 595 19.92 -11.40 -23.42
C GLY A 595 20.04 -12.93 -23.47
N ALA A 596 21.16 -13.49 -23.01
CA ALA A 596 21.34 -14.94 -22.92
C ALA A 596 20.32 -15.60 -21.97
N ILE A 597 20.08 -15.01 -20.79
CA ILE A 597 19.07 -15.51 -19.84
C ILE A 597 17.67 -15.49 -20.46
N LEU A 598 17.30 -14.39 -21.13
CA LEU A 598 16.01 -14.26 -21.80
C LEU A 598 15.85 -15.23 -22.97
N LEU A 599 16.93 -15.49 -23.73
CA LEU A 599 16.91 -16.49 -24.78
C LEU A 599 16.68 -17.90 -24.23
N ILE A 600 17.33 -18.27 -23.12
CA ILE A 600 17.11 -19.57 -22.46
C ILE A 600 15.63 -19.70 -22.04
N ALA A 601 15.06 -18.67 -21.42
CA ALA A 601 13.65 -18.67 -21.05
C ALA A 601 12.73 -18.79 -22.29
N SER A 602 13.04 -18.07 -23.36
CA SER A 602 12.29 -18.14 -24.62
C SER A 602 12.37 -19.52 -25.26
N THR A 603 13.54 -20.17 -25.24
CA THR A 603 13.70 -21.53 -25.75
C THR A 603 12.84 -22.52 -24.96
N LEU A 604 12.81 -22.43 -23.63
CA LEU A 604 11.95 -23.27 -22.79
C LEU A 604 10.46 -23.06 -23.08
N ILE A 605 10.05 -21.81 -23.32
CA ILE A 605 8.66 -21.50 -23.68
C ILE A 605 8.28 -22.16 -25.01
N TYR A 606 9.10 -21.98 -26.05
CA TYR A 606 8.79 -22.53 -27.37
C TYR A 606 8.94 -24.05 -27.47
N SER A 607 9.92 -24.64 -26.77
CA SER A 607 10.20 -26.08 -26.88
C SER A 607 9.39 -26.93 -25.91
N LEU A 608 8.99 -26.40 -24.75
CA LEU A 608 8.29 -27.17 -23.72
C LEU A 608 6.87 -26.63 -23.47
N ILE A 609 6.74 -25.34 -23.14
CA ILE A 609 5.48 -24.81 -22.63
C ILE A 609 4.42 -24.73 -23.73
N ILE A 610 4.72 -24.10 -24.87
CA ILE A 610 3.74 -23.96 -25.95
C ILE A 610 3.25 -25.32 -26.45
N PRO A 611 4.12 -26.30 -26.80
CA PRO A 611 3.66 -27.62 -27.19
C PRO A 611 2.81 -28.30 -26.11
N PHE A 612 3.23 -28.22 -24.84
CA PHE A 612 2.45 -28.73 -23.71
C PHE A 612 1.04 -28.13 -23.65
N THR A 613 0.91 -26.81 -23.85
CA THR A 613 -0.40 -26.13 -23.82
C THR A 613 -1.36 -26.60 -24.92
N PHE A 614 -0.84 -27.19 -26.00
CA PHE A 614 -1.62 -27.79 -27.08
C PHE A 614 -1.70 -29.32 -26.99
N GLY A 615 -1.34 -29.91 -25.85
CA GLY A 615 -1.52 -31.34 -25.58
C GLY A 615 -0.30 -32.22 -25.90
N ALA A 616 0.85 -31.64 -26.26
CA ALA A 616 2.07 -32.42 -26.42
C ALA A 616 2.58 -32.95 -25.06
N TYR A 617 3.24 -34.11 -25.08
CA TYR A 617 3.87 -34.77 -23.92
C TYR A 617 2.91 -35.36 -22.87
N TRP A 618 1.58 -35.25 -23.03
CA TRP A 618 0.64 -35.80 -22.05
C TRP A 618 -0.75 -36.15 -22.61
N ASP A 619 -0.92 -37.41 -23.02
CA ASP A 619 -2.11 -37.89 -23.75
C ASP A 619 -3.41 -37.83 -22.95
N LYS A 620 -3.35 -37.81 -21.61
CA LYS A 620 -4.53 -37.85 -20.73
C LYS A 620 -5.17 -36.49 -20.40
N MET A 621 -4.62 -35.38 -20.90
CA MET A 621 -5.05 -34.02 -20.54
C MET A 621 -5.53 -33.16 -21.71
N GLY A 622 -5.17 -33.51 -22.96
CA GLY A 622 -5.70 -32.88 -24.18
C GLY A 622 -5.36 -31.40 -24.41
N GLY A 623 -4.66 -30.72 -23.49
CA GLY A 623 -4.28 -29.31 -23.61
C GLY A 623 -5.48 -28.35 -23.68
N ILE A 624 -5.28 -27.17 -24.28
CA ILE A 624 -6.36 -26.22 -24.61
C ILE A 624 -7.44 -26.87 -25.50
N PRO A 625 -7.10 -27.67 -26.54
CA PRO A 625 -8.13 -28.35 -27.34
C PRO A 625 -9.05 -29.25 -26.51
N GLY A 626 -8.51 -29.95 -25.51
CA GLY A 626 -9.27 -30.82 -24.61
C GLY A 626 -10.30 -30.11 -23.72
N LEU A 627 -10.29 -28.77 -23.63
CA LEU A 627 -11.37 -28.01 -22.97
C LEU A 627 -12.65 -27.96 -23.81
N SER A 628 -12.56 -28.11 -25.14
CA SER A 628 -13.71 -27.91 -26.02
C SER A 628 -14.77 -28.99 -25.86
N ASP A 629 -14.34 -30.23 -25.68
CA ASP A 629 -15.17 -31.44 -25.67
C ASP A 629 -14.98 -32.28 -24.41
N LEU A 630 -14.14 -31.83 -23.47
CA LEU A 630 -13.81 -32.51 -22.21
C LEU A 630 -13.31 -33.96 -22.40
N GLY A 631 -12.66 -34.24 -23.53
CA GLY A 631 -12.12 -35.56 -23.85
C GLY A 631 -13.10 -36.49 -24.57
N ALA A 632 -14.25 -35.99 -25.04
CA ALA A 632 -15.22 -36.79 -25.78
C ALA A 632 -14.70 -37.26 -27.17
N SER A 633 -13.91 -36.45 -27.89
CA SER A 633 -13.41 -36.76 -29.23
C SER A 633 -12.32 -37.83 -29.27
N VAL A 634 -11.54 -37.99 -28.20
CA VAL A 634 -10.50 -39.04 -28.08
C VAL A 634 -11.12 -40.44 -28.21
N HIS A 635 -12.42 -40.59 -27.93
CA HIS A 635 -13.16 -41.85 -28.03
C HIS A 635 -13.83 -42.12 -29.38
N HIS A 636 -13.91 -41.14 -30.30
CA HIS A 636 -14.33 -41.44 -31.67
C HIS A 636 -13.30 -42.32 -32.41
N LEU A 637 -12.07 -42.43 -31.90
CA LEU A 637 -10.97 -43.20 -32.51
C LEU A 637 -10.74 -44.59 -31.90
N THR A 638 -11.14 -44.85 -30.66
CA THR A 638 -10.98 -46.16 -29.98
C THR A 638 -12.32 -46.83 -29.75
N LYS A 639 -12.92 -47.35 -30.82
CA LYS A 639 -14.22 -48.05 -30.84
C LYS A 639 -14.36 -49.31 -29.96
N ASN A 640 -13.31 -49.74 -29.24
CA ASN A 640 -13.26 -51.07 -28.61
C ASN A 640 -13.13 -51.08 -27.07
N ASN A 641 -13.02 -49.95 -26.37
CA ASN A 641 -12.92 -49.94 -24.91
C ASN A 641 -13.99 -49.04 -24.29
N TYR A 642 -14.93 -49.64 -23.53
CA TYR A 642 -16.02 -48.98 -22.79
C TYR A 642 -15.54 -48.08 -21.61
N ASN A 643 -14.28 -47.63 -21.62
CA ASN A 643 -13.72 -46.76 -20.58
C ASN A 643 -13.79 -45.30 -21.03
N PHE A 644 -14.87 -44.61 -20.65
CA PHE A 644 -15.02 -43.18 -20.91
C PHE A 644 -13.92 -42.35 -20.24
N ALA A 645 -13.46 -41.32 -20.94
CA ALA A 645 -12.46 -40.39 -20.43
C ALA A 645 -13.03 -39.62 -19.23
N ASP A 646 -12.26 -39.57 -18.14
CA ASP A 646 -12.63 -38.74 -17.00
C ASP A 646 -12.39 -37.27 -17.35
N ALA A 647 -13.49 -36.55 -17.57
CA ALA A 647 -13.51 -35.13 -17.92
C ALA A 647 -12.75 -34.24 -16.93
N ARG A 648 -12.56 -34.69 -15.67
CA ARG A 648 -11.77 -33.94 -14.68
C ARG A 648 -10.32 -33.74 -15.11
N TYR A 649 -9.70 -34.74 -15.75
CA TYR A 649 -8.31 -34.62 -16.20
C TYR A 649 -8.17 -33.62 -17.35
N TYR A 650 -9.11 -33.62 -18.29
CA TYR A 650 -9.15 -32.68 -19.43
C TYR A 650 -9.46 -31.26 -18.98
N LEU A 651 -10.38 -31.10 -18.02
CA LEU A 651 -10.73 -29.81 -17.46
C LEU A 651 -9.55 -29.23 -16.65
N PHE A 652 -8.91 -30.03 -15.80
CA PHE A 652 -7.73 -29.60 -15.04
C PHE A 652 -6.52 -29.31 -15.95
N GLY A 653 -6.21 -30.21 -16.88
CA GLY A 653 -5.11 -30.07 -17.83
C GLY A 653 -5.29 -28.88 -18.78
N GLY A 654 -6.53 -28.67 -19.22
CA GLY A 654 -6.92 -27.52 -20.02
C GLY A 654 -6.74 -26.19 -19.29
N VAL A 655 -7.17 -26.09 -18.02
CA VAL A 655 -6.96 -24.90 -17.19
C VAL A 655 -5.47 -24.60 -17.02
N ILE A 656 -4.64 -25.61 -16.69
CA ILE A 656 -3.18 -25.44 -16.61
C ILE A 656 -2.62 -24.93 -17.93
N SER A 657 -3.10 -25.49 -19.04
CA SER A 657 -2.65 -25.12 -20.39
C SER A 657 -3.00 -23.67 -20.73
N VAL A 658 -4.22 -23.22 -20.42
CA VAL A 658 -4.62 -21.81 -20.61
C VAL A 658 -3.75 -20.88 -19.74
N ILE A 659 -3.53 -21.23 -18.47
CA ILE A 659 -2.69 -20.44 -17.56
C ILE A 659 -1.26 -20.32 -18.10
N LEU A 660 -0.64 -21.43 -18.46
CA LEU A 660 0.73 -21.48 -19.00
C LEU A 660 0.85 -20.72 -20.32
N PHE A 661 -0.15 -20.83 -21.20
CA PHE A 661 -0.20 -20.10 -22.45
C PHE A 661 -0.30 -18.59 -22.23
N VAL A 662 -1.20 -18.15 -21.34
CA VAL A 662 -1.36 -16.74 -20.97
C VAL A 662 -0.08 -16.21 -20.32
N MET A 663 0.54 -16.95 -19.40
CA MET A 663 1.81 -16.56 -18.78
C MET A 663 2.93 -16.41 -19.81
N SER A 664 3.02 -17.34 -20.76
CA SER A 664 3.99 -17.30 -21.86
C SER A 664 3.75 -16.07 -22.74
N PHE A 665 2.49 -15.82 -23.12
CA PHE A 665 2.12 -14.65 -23.91
C PHE A 665 2.42 -13.33 -23.20
N VAL A 666 2.10 -13.23 -21.89
CA VAL A 666 2.44 -12.07 -21.06
C VAL A 666 3.95 -11.88 -20.99
N TYR A 667 4.74 -12.95 -20.83
CA TYR A 667 6.20 -12.87 -20.86
C TYR A 667 6.73 -12.32 -22.19
N LEU A 668 6.24 -12.81 -23.33
CA LEU A 668 6.64 -12.33 -24.66
C LEU A 668 6.28 -10.83 -24.83
N LEU A 669 5.07 -10.45 -24.43
CA LEU A 669 4.58 -9.07 -24.52
C LEU A 669 5.33 -8.11 -23.58
N VAL A 670 5.56 -8.49 -22.32
CA VAL A 670 6.32 -7.70 -21.35
C VAL A 670 7.78 -7.54 -21.80
N SER A 671 8.37 -8.59 -22.36
CA SER A 671 9.72 -8.55 -22.93
C SER A 671 9.80 -7.59 -24.13
N ALA A 672 8.82 -7.63 -25.03
CA ALA A 672 8.71 -6.71 -26.16
C ALA A 672 8.57 -5.25 -25.71
N ILE A 673 7.71 -4.97 -24.73
CA ILE A 673 7.51 -3.64 -24.15
C ILE A 673 8.79 -3.16 -23.46
N SER A 674 9.47 -4.04 -22.72
CA SER A 674 10.75 -3.75 -22.07
C SER A 674 11.81 -3.36 -23.10
N ALA A 675 11.97 -4.15 -24.17
CA ALA A 675 12.89 -3.86 -25.25
C ALA A 675 12.55 -2.53 -25.95
N TYR A 676 11.26 -2.26 -26.22
CA TYR A 676 10.80 -0.98 -26.76
C TYR A 676 11.18 0.20 -25.85
N ARG A 677 10.98 0.08 -24.52
CA ARG A 677 11.31 1.15 -23.57
C ARG A 677 12.81 1.44 -23.56
N VAL A 678 13.66 0.42 -23.52
CA VAL A 678 15.12 0.59 -23.61
C VAL A 678 15.51 1.25 -24.93
N ALA A 679 14.93 0.81 -26.05
CA ALA A 679 15.16 1.41 -27.36
C ALA A 679 14.68 2.88 -27.43
N LYS A 680 13.58 3.24 -26.74
CA LYS A 680 13.07 4.61 -26.64
C LYS A 680 14.05 5.50 -25.88
N TYR A 681 14.54 5.05 -24.72
CA TYR A 681 15.55 5.79 -23.96
C TYR A 681 16.87 5.93 -24.73
N MET A 682 17.28 4.88 -25.43
CA MET A 682 18.45 4.91 -26.31
C MET A 682 18.28 5.91 -27.44
N GLN A 683 17.08 6.04 -28.01
CA GLN A 683 16.77 7.06 -29.02
C GLN A 683 16.82 8.48 -28.44
N GLN A 684 16.48 8.64 -27.16
CA GLN A 684 16.59 9.91 -26.43
C GLN A 684 18.03 10.21 -26.00
N GLY A 685 19.00 9.31 -26.23
CA GLY A 685 20.40 9.50 -25.88
C GLY A 685 20.87 8.70 -24.66
N SER A 686 19.99 8.03 -23.91
CA SER A 686 20.39 7.28 -22.71
C SER A 686 20.98 5.90 -23.05
N ARG A 687 22.18 5.60 -22.56
CA ARG A 687 22.85 4.30 -22.78
C ARG A 687 22.16 3.13 -22.05
N PRO A 688 21.94 1.96 -22.67
CA PRO A 688 21.34 0.79 -22.02
C PRO A 688 22.13 0.28 -20.82
N SER A 689 21.47 0.02 -19.68
CA SER A 689 22.10 -0.36 -18.42
C SER A 689 23.11 -1.52 -18.52
N LEU A 690 24.20 -1.47 -17.77
CA LEU A 690 25.12 -2.60 -17.65
C LEU A 690 24.57 -3.69 -16.73
N TRP A 691 25.15 -4.90 -16.84
CA TRP A 691 24.85 -6.01 -15.94
C TRP A 691 25.09 -5.67 -14.46
N SER A 692 26.06 -4.81 -14.18
CA SER A 692 26.34 -4.27 -12.84
C SER A 692 25.09 -3.64 -12.21
N HIS A 693 24.33 -2.86 -12.99
CA HIS A 693 23.10 -2.21 -12.54
C HIS A 693 22.01 -3.25 -12.27
N THR A 694 21.83 -4.23 -13.16
CA THR A 694 20.88 -5.33 -12.96
C THR A 694 21.19 -6.12 -11.69
N LYS A 695 22.48 -6.43 -11.46
CA LYS A 695 22.93 -7.13 -10.26
C LYS A 695 22.70 -6.31 -8.98
N TYR A 696 22.96 -5.01 -9.03
CA TYR A 696 22.69 -4.12 -7.91
C TYR A 696 21.19 -4.06 -7.59
N TRP A 697 20.35 -3.91 -8.62
CA TRP A 697 18.90 -3.95 -8.48
C TRP A 697 18.41 -5.28 -7.88
N LEU A 698 18.89 -6.42 -8.40
CA LEU A 698 18.56 -7.75 -7.87
C LEU A 698 18.96 -7.95 -6.40
N ASN A 699 20.04 -7.32 -5.95
CA ASN A 699 20.49 -7.38 -4.56
C ASN A 699 19.78 -6.38 -3.63
N THR A 700 19.02 -5.44 -4.20
CA THR A 700 18.33 -4.38 -3.44
C THR A 700 16.82 -4.52 -3.66
N SER A 701 16.22 -3.68 -4.50
CA SER A 701 14.78 -3.62 -4.72
C SER A 701 14.20 -4.84 -5.46
N GLY A 702 15.03 -5.56 -6.23
CA GLY A 702 14.64 -6.75 -7.00
C GLY A 702 14.65 -8.04 -6.18
N PHE A 703 15.32 -8.06 -5.03
CA PHE A 703 15.48 -9.27 -4.21
C PHE A 703 14.14 -9.85 -3.72
N PRO A 704 13.19 -9.04 -3.19
CA PRO A 704 11.89 -9.56 -2.77
C PRO A 704 11.12 -10.22 -3.92
N TRP A 705 11.11 -9.58 -5.10
CA TRP A 705 10.43 -10.11 -6.29
C TRP A 705 10.98 -11.47 -6.73
N MET A 706 12.31 -11.63 -6.71
CA MET A 706 12.97 -12.87 -7.11
C MET A 706 12.61 -14.03 -6.19
N ILE A 707 12.60 -13.81 -4.87
CA ILE A 707 12.25 -14.85 -3.90
C ILE A 707 10.76 -15.17 -3.96
N SER A 708 9.91 -14.14 -4.07
CA SER A 708 8.46 -14.35 -4.16
C SER A 708 8.03 -15.06 -5.43
N LEU A 709 8.80 -14.98 -6.53
CA LEU A 709 8.44 -15.56 -7.83
C LEU A 709 8.11 -17.06 -7.74
N VAL A 710 8.89 -17.83 -6.97
CA VAL A 710 8.60 -19.26 -6.74
C VAL A 710 7.27 -19.45 -6.03
N GLY A 711 6.98 -18.61 -5.03
CA GLY A 711 5.71 -18.60 -4.32
C GLY A 711 4.52 -18.25 -5.23
N TRP A 712 4.66 -17.25 -6.10
CA TRP A 712 3.62 -16.88 -7.08
C TRP A 712 3.35 -18.00 -8.07
N ILE A 713 4.39 -18.67 -8.58
CA ILE A 713 4.25 -19.83 -9.45
C ILE A 713 3.47 -20.93 -8.73
N LEU A 714 3.90 -21.33 -7.53
CA LEU A 714 3.20 -22.35 -6.74
C LEU A 714 1.76 -21.94 -6.43
N MET A 715 1.50 -20.68 -6.12
CA MET A 715 0.16 -20.18 -5.85
C MET A 715 -0.74 -20.28 -7.09
N ILE A 716 -0.24 -19.93 -8.28
CA ILE A 716 -0.99 -20.08 -9.53
C ILE A 716 -1.34 -21.55 -9.79
N PHE A 717 -0.37 -22.47 -9.68
CA PHE A 717 -0.60 -23.88 -10.00
C PHE A 717 -1.40 -24.64 -8.92
N ILE A 718 -1.14 -24.38 -7.64
CA ILE A 718 -1.73 -25.13 -6.53
C ILE A 718 -3.08 -24.54 -6.12
N VAL A 719 -3.24 -23.21 -6.22
CA VAL A 719 -4.46 -22.53 -5.75
C VAL A 719 -5.36 -22.10 -6.91
N ALA A 720 -4.82 -21.38 -7.91
CA ALA A 720 -5.67 -20.85 -8.98
C ALA A 720 -6.21 -21.96 -9.89
N THR A 721 -5.39 -22.97 -10.23
CA THR A 721 -5.82 -24.08 -11.10
C THR A 721 -7.05 -24.83 -10.53
N PRO A 722 -7.05 -25.35 -9.27
CA PRO A 722 -8.23 -26.05 -8.76
C PRO A 722 -9.44 -25.14 -8.61
N VAL A 723 -9.25 -23.86 -8.28
CA VAL A 723 -10.34 -22.88 -8.16
C VAL A 723 -11.00 -22.64 -9.52
N ILE A 724 -10.22 -22.37 -10.56
CA ILE A 724 -10.76 -22.17 -11.93
C ILE A 724 -11.42 -23.46 -12.43
N THR A 725 -10.80 -24.61 -12.17
CA THR A 725 -11.37 -25.94 -12.48
C THR A 725 -12.72 -26.13 -11.80
N SER A 726 -12.84 -25.80 -10.51
CA SER A 726 -14.11 -25.87 -9.77
C SER A 726 -15.17 -24.93 -10.36
N VAL A 727 -14.80 -23.69 -10.69
CA VAL A 727 -15.73 -22.76 -11.36
C VAL A 727 -16.19 -23.31 -12.71
N LEU A 728 -15.29 -23.88 -13.52
CA LEU A 728 -15.64 -24.47 -14.80
C LEU A 728 -16.54 -25.71 -14.67
N ILE A 729 -16.34 -26.55 -13.65
CA ILE A 729 -17.23 -27.68 -13.32
C ILE A 729 -18.67 -27.19 -13.08
N SER A 730 -18.88 -25.98 -12.57
CA SER A 730 -20.23 -25.44 -12.39
C SER A 730 -21.02 -25.18 -13.69
N PHE A 731 -20.34 -25.20 -14.85
CA PHE A 731 -20.96 -25.04 -16.17
C PHE A 731 -21.12 -26.37 -16.93
N THR A 732 -20.89 -27.51 -16.27
CA THR A 732 -21.05 -28.85 -16.85
C THR A 732 -22.23 -29.59 -16.20
N ASN A 733 -22.57 -30.78 -16.74
CA ASN A 733 -23.54 -31.70 -16.13
C ASN A 733 -22.90 -32.69 -15.13
N TYR A 734 -21.68 -32.43 -14.67
CA TYR A 734 -20.92 -33.37 -13.83
C TYR A 734 -21.66 -33.71 -12.53
N GLY A 735 -21.80 -35.00 -12.24
CA GLY A 735 -22.48 -35.50 -11.05
C GLY A 735 -23.02 -36.91 -11.22
N PHE A 736 -23.94 -37.33 -10.35
CA PHE A 736 -24.40 -38.71 -10.17
C PHE A 736 -24.66 -39.52 -11.46
N ASN A 737 -25.24 -38.92 -12.50
CA ASN A 737 -25.53 -39.61 -13.77
C ASN A 737 -24.44 -39.45 -14.85
N HIS A 738 -23.48 -38.55 -14.65
CA HIS A 738 -22.47 -38.14 -15.62
C HIS A 738 -21.08 -38.20 -14.98
N GLU A 739 -20.67 -39.42 -14.61
CA GLU A 739 -19.37 -39.74 -14.04
C GLU A 739 -18.70 -40.86 -14.86
N ALA A 740 -17.38 -40.83 -14.98
CA ALA A 740 -16.64 -41.91 -15.61
C ALA A 740 -16.66 -43.16 -14.71
N PRO A 741 -16.78 -44.39 -15.26
CA PRO A 741 -16.78 -44.75 -16.68
C PRO A 741 -18.19 -45.00 -17.24
N THR A 742 -19.25 -44.39 -16.71
CA THR A 742 -20.63 -44.71 -17.16
C THR A 742 -21.16 -43.77 -18.23
N LYS A 743 -20.82 -42.47 -18.18
CA LYS A 743 -21.23 -41.48 -19.20
C LYS A 743 -20.21 -40.35 -19.38
N ILE A 744 -20.28 -39.68 -20.53
CA ILE A 744 -19.52 -38.45 -20.82
C ILE A 744 -20.08 -37.23 -20.08
N VAL A 745 -19.19 -36.29 -19.77
CA VAL A 745 -19.51 -34.98 -19.21
C VAL A 745 -19.52 -33.95 -20.34
N GLU A 746 -20.53 -33.11 -20.37
CA GLU A 746 -20.72 -32.09 -21.41
C GLU A 746 -20.86 -30.69 -20.79
N TRP A 747 -20.55 -29.68 -21.60
CA TRP A 747 -20.83 -28.29 -21.26
C TRP A 747 -22.32 -28.01 -21.39
N VAL A 748 -22.96 -27.61 -20.29
CA VAL A 748 -24.40 -27.26 -20.25
C VAL A 748 -24.64 -25.77 -20.02
N GLY A 749 -23.57 -24.97 -20.03
CA GLY A 749 -23.62 -23.52 -19.84
C GLY A 749 -24.25 -23.14 -18.50
N LEU A 750 -25.27 -22.28 -18.53
CA LEU A 750 -25.94 -21.78 -17.33
C LEU A 750 -27.05 -22.69 -16.79
N LYS A 751 -27.28 -23.86 -17.40
CA LYS A 751 -28.35 -24.79 -16.97
C LYS A 751 -28.23 -25.14 -15.49
N GLN A 752 -27.01 -25.43 -15.02
CA GLN A 752 -26.78 -25.80 -13.63
C GLN A 752 -26.97 -24.63 -12.65
N TRP A 753 -26.62 -23.42 -13.07
CA TRP A 753 -26.88 -22.19 -12.33
C TRP A 753 -28.38 -21.89 -12.21
N GLY A 754 -29.18 -22.33 -13.19
CA GLY A 754 -30.65 -22.26 -13.18
C GLY A 754 -31.34 -23.35 -12.34
N SER A 755 -30.62 -24.41 -11.92
CA SER A 755 -31.20 -25.55 -11.19
C SER A 755 -31.86 -25.17 -9.87
N TRP A 756 -31.52 -24.01 -9.29
CA TRP A 756 -32.17 -23.45 -8.11
C TRP A 756 -33.69 -23.31 -8.27
N TRP A 757 -34.17 -22.98 -9.47
CA TRP A 757 -35.60 -22.87 -9.76
C TRP A 757 -36.32 -24.22 -9.75
N THR A 758 -35.64 -25.26 -10.22
CA THR A 758 -36.15 -26.63 -10.22
C THR A 758 -36.15 -27.21 -8.81
N TYR A 759 -35.03 -27.06 -8.10
CA TYR A 759 -34.82 -27.57 -6.76
C TYR A 759 -35.60 -26.82 -5.68
N ARG A 760 -36.13 -25.63 -5.98
CA ARG A 760 -37.10 -24.95 -5.10
C ARG A 760 -38.30 -25.83 -4.75
N LYS A 761 -38.75 -26.68 -5.67
CA LYS A 761 -39.85 -27.64 -5.43
C LYS A 761 -39.47 -28.77 -4.45
N LEU A 762 -38.19 -28.95 -4.16
CA LEU A 762 -37.64 -29.94 -3.22
C LEU A 762 -37.20 -29.29 -1.89
N ASP A 763 -37.78 -28.13 -1.53
CA ASP A 763 -37.46 -27.36 -0.33
C ASP A 763 -36.01 -26.84 -0.22
N LEU A 764 -35.35 -26.59 -1.36
CA LEU A 764 -33.98 -26.04 -1.39
C LEU A 764 -33.84 -24.73 -0.61
N ILE A 765 -34.84 -23.83 -0.69
CA ILE A 765 -34.80 -22.53 -0.01
C ILE A 765 -34.77 -22.72 1.52
N THR A 766 -35.53 -23.69 2.03
CA THR A 766 -35.56 -24.03 3.45
C THR A 766 -34.21 -24.56 3.91
N SER A 767 -33.63 -25.50 3.16
CA SER A 767 -32.30 -26.07 3.45
C SER A 767 -31.21 -24.98 3.45
N ILE A 768 -31.21 -24.12 2.44
CA ILE A 768 -30.26 -22.99 2.34
C ILE A 768 -30.44 -22.01 3.49
N SER A 769 -31.69 -21.71 3.88
CA SER A 769 -31.98 -20.83 5.02
C SER A 769 -31.42 -21.39 6.32
N HIS A 770 -31.61 -22.69 6.58
CA HIS A 770 -31.04 -23.38 7.74
C HIS A 770 -29.52 -23.26 7.79
N VAL A 771 -28.85 -23.57 6.67
CA VAL A 771 -27.39 -23.57 6.57
C VAL A 771 -26.82 -22.16 6.64
N ILE A 772 -27.38 -21.17 5.94
CA ILE A 772 -26.90 -19.77 5.97
C ILE A 772 -27.08 -19.17 7.36
N THR A 773 -28.25 -19.36 7.98
CA THR A 773 -28.53 -18.81 9.31
C THR A 773 -27.55 -19.37 10.33
N TRP A 774 -27.33 -20.70 10.33
CA TRP A 774 -26.33 -21.29 11.19
C TRP A 774 -24.91 -20.84 10.84
N THR A 775 -24.54 -20.79 9.56
CA THR A 775 -23.20 -20.33 9.13
C THR A 775 -22.91 -18.91 9.64
N LEU A 776 -23.87 -18.00 9.60
CA LEU A 776 -23.71 -16.65 10.13
C LEU A 776 -23.54 -16.64 11.65
N ILE A 777 -24.40 -17.37 12.38
CA ILE A 777 -24.31 -17.50 13.85
C ILE A 777 -22.96 -18.12 14.23
N TRP A 778 -22.63 -19.27 13.64
CA TRP A 778 -21.35 -19.95 13.78
C TRP A 778 -20.19 -18.99 13.54
N THR A 779 -20.15 -18.31 12.40
CA THR A 779 -19.02 -17.44 12.03
C THR A 779 -18.86 -16.30 13.05
N VAL A 780 -19.95 -15.67 13.49
CA VAL A 780 -19.89 -14.57 14.47
C VAL A 780 -19.39 -15.07 15.82
N PHE A 781 -19.96 -16.14 16.37
CA PHE A 781 -19.60 -16.60 17.72
C PHE A 781 -18.25 -17.33 17.75
N SER A 782 -17.97 -18.16 16.76
CA SER A 782 -16.69 -18.90 16.64
C SER A 782 -15.50 -18.02 16.27
N THR A 783 -15.71 -16.73 16.02
CA THR A 783 -14.65 -15.73 15.82
C THR A 783 -14.56 -14.80 17.02
N LEU A 784 -15.65 -14.13 17.40
CA LEU A 784 -15.63 -13.11 18.45
C LEU A 784 -15.24 -13.68 19.82
N ILE A 785 -15.69 -14.88 20.15
CA ILE A 785 -15.37 -15.51 21.44
C ILE A 785 -13.88 -15.85 21.53
N PRO A 786 -13.26 -16.62 20.61
CA PRO A 786 -11.82 -16.87 20.66
C PRO A 786 -10.97 -15.61 20.48
N ILE A 787 -11.41 -14.63 19.69
CA ILE A 787 -10.73 -13.33 19.58
C ILE A 787 -10.70 -12.63 20.95
N GLY A 788 -11.86 -12.49 21.59
CA GLY A 788 -11.99 -11.85 22.89
C GLY A 788 -11.15 -12.56 23.95
N LEU A 789 -11.27 -13.90 24.03
CA LEU A 789 -10.54 -14.71 24.99
C LEU A 789 -9.02 -14.64 24.75
N GLY A 790 -8.57 -14.77 23.50
CA GLY A 790 -7.16 -14.70 23.15
C GLY A 790 -6.54 -13.33 23.43
N ILE A 791 -7.27 -12.24 23.17
CA ILE A 791 -6.86 -10.87 23.50
C ILE A 791 -6.73 -10.71 25.03
N ILE A 792 -7.75 -11.13 25.79
CA ILE A 792 -7.76 -11.05 27.26
C ILE A 792 -6.56 -11.80 27.83
N ILE A 793 -6.36 -13.06 27.44
CA ILE A 793 -5.25 -13.89 27.93
C ILE A 793 -3.90 -13.30 27.52
N ALA A 794 -3.77 -12.75 26.30
CA ALA A 794 -2.53 -12.13 25.84
C ALA A 794 -2.17 -10.89 26.65
N ILE A 795 -3.14 -10.01 26.91
CA ILE A 795 -2.95 -8.82 27.74
C ILE A 795 -2.55 -9.21 29.16
N LEU A 796 -3.26 -10.18 29.75
CA LEU A 796 -2.96 -10.66 31.10
C LEU A 796 -1.55 -11.23 31.18
N ASN A 797 -1.19 -12.16 30.28
CA ASN A 797 0.13 -12.81 30.29
C ASN A 797 1.28 -11.84 29.97
N ASN A 798 1.02 -10.77 29.21
CA ASN A 798 2.05 -9.77 28.90
C ASN A 798 2.28 -8.77 30.05
N ASN A 799 1.36 -8.65 31.01
CA ASN A 799 1.43 -7.73 32.14
C ASN A 799 2.69 -7.96 33.01
N SER A 800 3.44 -6.91 33.35
CA SER A 800 4.68 -6.98 34.14
C SER A 800 4.55 -7.68 35.50
N ARG A 801 3.34 -7.72 36.09
CA ARG A 801 3.07 -8.31 37.41
C ARG A 801 3.02 -9.85 37.41
N ILE A 802 2.81 -10.49 36.27
CA ILE A 802 2.74 -11.95 36.20
C ILE A 802 4.15 -12.55 36.29
N LYS A 803 4.37 -13.38 37.31
CA LYS A 803 5.57 -14.22 37.45
C LYS A 803 5.38 -15.54 36.70
N GLY A 804 6.44 -16.11 36.14
CA GLY A 804 6.35 -17.39 35.43
C GLY A 804 5.72 -17.33 34.02
N LYS A 805 5.69 -16.15 33.37
CA LYS A 805 5.07 -15.93 32.03
C LYS A 805 5.42 -16.97 30.96
N LYS A 806 6.63 -17.54 31.01
CA LYS A 806 7.08 -18.57 30.06
C LYS A 806 6.25 -19.86 30.19
N ILE A 807 5.92 -20.26 31.42
CA ILE A 807 5.11 -21.46 31.71
C ILE A 807 3.68 -21.23 31.26
N PHE A 808 3.07 -20.11 31.66
CA PHE A 808 1.72 -19.75 31.20
C PHE A 808 1.62 -19.66 29.68
N ARG A 809 2.63 -19.06 29.02
CA ARG A 809 2.70 -19.00 27.55
C ARG A 809 2.76 -20.39 26.94
N LEU A 810 3.55 -21.31 27.50
CA LEU A 810 3.62 -22.69 27.03
C LEU A 810 2.26 -23.38 27.14
N ILE A 811 1.61 -23.32 28.30
CA ILE A 811 0.30 -23.93 28.56
C ILE A 811 -0.77 -23.39 27.59
N PHE A 812 -0.86 -22.05 27.43
CA PHE A 812 -1.89 -21.44 26.60
C PHE A 812 -1.71 -21.65 25.09
N ILE A 813 -0.51 -22.05 24.63
CA ILE A 813 -0.25 -22.38 23.22
C ILE A 813 -0.59 -23.83 22.90
N LEU A 814 -0.66 -24.73 23.90
CA LEU A 814 -0.88 -26.17 23.68
C LEU A 814 -2.07 -26.51 22.78
N PRO A 815 -3.25 -25.86 22.89
CA PRO A 815 -4.39 -26.15 22.01
C PRO A 815 -4.10 -25.95 20.53
N TRP A 816 -3.19 -25.04 20.19
CA TRP A 816 -2.78 -24.77 18.81
C TRP A 816 -1.53 -25.58 18.40
N ALA A 817 -0.68 -25.96 19.36
CA ALA A 817 0.52 -26.75 19.10
C ALA A 817 0.20 -28.19 18.69
N ILE A 818 -0.92 -28.74 19.18
CA ILE A 818 -1.41 -30.07 18.79
C ILE A 818 -2.17 -29.95 17.47
N PRO A 819 -1.93 -30.82 16.47
CA PRO A 819 -2.68 -30.81 15.22
C PRO A 819 -4.20 -30.90 15.45
N ALA A 820 -4.94 -29.97 14.86
CA ALA A 820 -6.39 -29.84 15.09
C ALA A 820 -7.18 -31.13 14.84
N PHE A 821 -6.81 -31.95 13.84
CA PHE A 821 -7.54 -33.20 13.57
C PHE A 821 -7.45 -34.21 14.72
N VAL A 822 -6.31 -34.26 15.44
CA VAL A 822 -6.12 -35.13 16.61
C VAL A 822 -7.02 -34.65 17.74
N THR A 823 -6.97 -33.36 18.03
CA THR A 823 -7.81 -32.73 19.06
C THR A 823 -9.29 -32.91 18.77
N LEU A 824 -9.76 -32.62 17.56
CA LEU A 824 -11.17 -32.67 17.20
C LEU A 824 -11.72 -34.09 17.29
N THR A 825 -10.96 -35.08 16.80
CA THR A 825 -11.33 -36.49 16.92
C THR A 825 -11.35 -36.95 18.38
N PHE A 826 -10.34 -36.56 19.17
CA PHE A 826 -10.31 -36.84 20.61
C PHE A 826 -11.55 -36.27 21.31
N LEU A 827 -11.84 -34.99 21.13
CA LEU A 827 -12.99 -34.34 21.75
C LEU A 827 -14.32 -34.93 21.27
N ARG A 828 -14.45 -35.28 19.99
CA ARG A 828 -15.63 -35.98 19.48
C ARG A 828 -15.87 -37.28 20.25
N ASN A 829 -14.84 -38.11 20.41
CA ASN A 829 -14.94 -39.35 21.18
C ASN A 829 -15.22 -39.08 22.68
N SER A 830 -14.72 -37.97 23.22
CA SER A 830 -14.99 -37.56 24.60
C SER A 830 -16.44 -37.14 24.87
N PHE A 831 -17.10 -36.53 23.88
CA PHE A 831 -18.47 -36.01 23.98
C PHE A 831 -19.54 -36.92 23.35
N GLN A 832 -19.15 -38.06 22.76
CA GLN A 832 -20.10 -39.02 22.20
C GLN A 832 -20.98 -39.65 23.29
N ALA A 833 -22.14 -40.19 22.90
CA ALA A 833 -23.01 -40.97 23.79
C ALA A 833 -22.29 -42.21 24.36
N GLY A 834 -22.68 -42.60 25.59
CA GLY A 834 -22.24 -43.83 26.25
C GLY A 834 -21.43 -43.59 27.52
N ASP A 835 -21.55 -44.52 28.47
CA ASP A 835 -20.95 -44.44 29.81
C ASP A 835 -19.41 -44.55 29.77
N THR A 836 -18.85 -45.03 28.65
CA THR A 836 -17.41 -45.17 28.41
C THR A 836 -16.78 -43.95 27.75
N SER A 837 -17.58 -42.97 27.31
CA SER A 837 -17.05 -41.70 26.78
C SER A 837 -16.40 -40.88 27.90
N TYR A 838 -15.27 -40.23 27.61
CA TYR A 838 -14.42 -39.64 28.66
C TYR A 838 -15.14 -38.61 29.54
N ILE A 839 -15.96 -37.73 28.95
CA ILE A 839 -16.66 -36.69 29.72
C ILE A 839 -17.81 -37.30 30.53
N ASN A 840 -18.62 -38.18 29.96
CA ASN A 840 -19.69 -38.84 30.71
C ASN A 840 -19.13 -39.69 31.84
N LEU A 841 -18.04 -40.44 31.62
CA LEU A 841 -17.39 -41.25 32.64
C LEU A 841 -16.94 -40.40 33.84
N ILE A 842 -16.32 -39.25 33.59
CA ILE A 842 -15.89 -38.32 34.65
C ILE A 842 -17.10 -37.75 35.39
N LEU A 843 -18.12 -37.28 34.67
CA LEU A 843 -19.30 -36.66 35.29
C LEU A 843 -20.15 -37.67 36.10
N LEU A 844 -20.26 -38.91 35.64
CA LEU A 844 -20.91 -40.01 36.35
C LEU A 844 -20.14 -40.35 37.64
N LYS A 845 -18.80 -40.47 37.56
CA LYS A 845 -17.96 -40.75 38.74
C LYS A 845 -17.96 -39.63 39.78
N LEU A 846 -18.08 -38.38 39.33
CA LEU A 846 -18.19 -37.22 40.22
C LEU A 846 -19.62 -37.04 40.79
N GLY A 847 -20.59 -37.85 40.37
CA GLY A 847 -21.99 -37.74 40.80
C GLY A 847 -22.72 -36.49 40.26
N ILE A 848 -22.17 -35.82 39.24
CA ILE A 848 -22.75 -34.60 38.65
C ILE A 848 -23.94 -34.96 37.74
N ILE A 849 -23.88 -36.13 37.10
CA ILE A 849 -24.97 -36.67 36.27
C ILE A 849 -25.29 -38.10 36.73
N SER A 850 -26.55 -38.51 36.62
CA SER A 850 -27.02 -39.85 37.00
C SER A 850 -27.10 -40.83 35.83
N LYS A 851 -27.07 -40.34 34.58
CA LYS A 851 -27.10 -41.12 33.33
C LYS A 851 -26.19 -40.45 32.30
N SER A 852 -25.63 -41.22 31.36
CA SER A 852 -24.86 -40.65 30.26
C SER A 852 -25.72 -39.72 29.41
N VAL A 853 -25.12 -38.60 29.00
CA VAL A 853 -25.74 -37.58 28.16
C VAL A 853 -25.18 -37.70 26.76
N ASP A 854 -26.06 -37.72 25.76
CA ASP A 854 -25.66 -37.60 24.36
C ASP A 854 -25.51 -36.12 23.99
N TRP A 855 -24.27 -35.64 24.08
CA TRP A 855 -23.96 -34.23 23.90
C TRP A 855 -24.05 -33.76 22.44
N LEU A 856 -23.93 -34.69 21.48
CA LEU A 856 -23.87 -34.38 20.04
C LEU A 856 -25.21 -34.58 19.32
N ASN A 857 -26.17 -35.30 19.91
CA ASN A 857 -27.44 -35.61 19.25
C ASN A 857 -28.55 -34.56 19.49
N LYS A 858 -28.38 -33.65 20.45
CA LYS A 858 -29.29 -32.51 20.66
C LYS A 858 -28.78 -31.26 19.94
N ILE A 859 -29.61 -30.66 19.07
CA ILE A 859 -29.24 -29.49 18.23
C ILE A 859 -28.59 -28.36 19.04
N THR A 860 -29.23 -27.92 20.13
CA THR A 860 -28.72 -26.81 20.95
C THR A 860 -27.37 -27.13 21.58
N THR A 861 -27.21 -28.35 22.08
CA THR A 861 -26.01 -28.80 22.77
C THR A 861 -24.85 -28.95 21.79
N ALA A 862 -25.09 -29.57 20.63
CA ALA A 862 -24.09 -29.73 19.56
C ALA A 862 -23.58 -28.37 19.06
N ARG A 863 -24.49 -27.40 18.83
CA ARG A 863 -24.15 -26.03 18.42
C ARG A 863 -23.31 -25.27 19.44
N ILE A 864 -23.62 -25.39 20.72
CA ILE A 864 -22.84 -24.74 21.79
C ILE A 864 -21.46 -25.40 21.88
N LEU A 865 -21.39 -26.73 21.88
CA LEU A 865 -20.13 -27.46 22.01
C LEU A 865 -19.18 -27.19 20.84
N VAL A 866 -19.67 -27.17 19.61
CA VAL A 866 -18.79 -26.92 18.46
C VAL A 866 -18.19 -25.51 18.52
N ILE A 867 -18.93 -24.51 19.03
CA ILE A 867 -18.41 -23.15 19.27
C ILE A 867 -17.36 -23.16 20.41
N LEU A 868 -17.61 -23.90 21.49
CA LEU A 868 -16.66 -24.00 22.61
C LEU A 868 -15.36 -24.69 22.21
N VAL A 869 -15.44 -25.79 21.44
CA VAL A 869 -14.29 -26.50 20.91
C VAL A 869 -13.49 -25.59 19.96
N GLN A 870 -14.17 -24.88 19.06
CA GLN A 870 -13.52 -23.90 18.19
C GLN A 870 -12.91 -22.74 18.97
N THR A 871 -13.53 -22.33 20.07
CA THR A 871 -12.99 -21.31 20.98
C THR A 871 -11.70 -21.82 21.61
N TRP A 872 -11.68 -23.05 22.12
CA TRP A 872 -10.51 -23.68 22.75
C TRP A 872 -9.30 -23.76 21.81
N ILE A 873 -9.51 -24.14 20.54
CA ILE A 873 -8.44 -24.17 19.53
C ILE A 873 -8.06 -22.75 19.09
N GLY A 874 -9.07 -21.93 18.77
CA GLY A 874 -8.89 -20.61 18.16
C GLY A 874 -8.26 -19.58 19.08
N TYR A 875 -8.56 -19.58 20.39
CA TYR A 875 -8.01 -18.57 21.30
C TYR A 875 -6.49 -18.64 21.38
N ALA A 876 -5.90 -19.83 21.29
CA ALA A 876 -4.46 -20.05 21.41
C ALA A 876 -3.69 -19.40 20.25
N TRP A 877 -4.23 -19.48 19.03
CA TRP A 877 -3.68 -18.78 17.87
C TRP A 877 -3.79 -17.26 18.02
N ILE A 878 -4.96 -16.75 18.43
CA ILE A 878 -5.16 -15.31 18.70
C ILE A 878 -4.20 -14.84 19.78
N PHE A 879 -4.07 -15.61 20.87
CA PHE A 879 -3.19 -15.32 21.98
C PHE A 879 -1.74 -15.14 21.51
N MET A 880 -1.22 -16.06 20.70
CA MET A 880 0.13 -15.95 20.16
C MET A 880 0.30 -14.70 19.27
N LEU A 881 -0.65 -14.48 18.37
CA LEU A 881 -0.65 -13.36 17.43
C LEU A 881 -0.68 -12.01 18.16
N VAL A 882 -1.59 -11.84 19.11
CA VAL A 882 -1.73 -10.63 19.93
C VAL A 882 -0.50 -10.44 20.79
N THR A 883 0.08 -11.51 21.36
CA THR A 883 1.32 -11.44 22.13
C THR A 883 2.49 -10.93 21.29
N GLY A 884 2.61 -11.36 20.03
CA GLY A 884 3.62 -10.87 19.09
C GLY A 884 3.43 -9.39 18.74
N ASN A 885 2.19 -8.98 18.45
CA ASN A 885 1.88 -7.57 18.13
C ASN A 885 2.01 -6.65 19.35
N LEU A 886 1.70 -7.11 20.56
CA LEU A 886 1.95 -6.33 21.78
C LEU A 886 3.44 -6.06 22.01
N GLN A 887 4.32 -6.95 21.52
CA GLN A 887 5.78 -6.79 21.65
C GLN A 887 6.38 -5.84 20.60
N SER A 888 5.69 -5.55 19.50
CA SER A 888 6.16 -4.61 18.48
C SER A 888 5.86 -3.14 18.81
N ILE A 889 4.96 -2.89 19.76
CA ILE A 889 4.67 -1.53 20.24
C ILE A 889 5.88 -1.02 21.04
N SER A 890 6.51 0.08 20.59
CA SER A 890 7.69 0.65 21.26
C SER A 890 7.36 1.05 22.70
N LYS A 891 8.33 0.84 23.60
CA LYS A 891 8.23 1.29 24.99
C LYS A 891 8.21 2.82 25.11
N ASP A 892 8.84 3.52 24.17
CA ASP A 892 8.94 4.97 24.16
C ASP A 892 7.56 5.65 24.16
N ILE A 893 6.56 5.05 23.51
CA ILE A 893 5.18 5.56 23.48
C ILE A 893 4.52 5.47 24.87
N TYR A 894 4.83 4.41 25.62
CA TYR A 894 4.34 4.25 27.00
C TYR A 894 5.07 5.18 27.96
N GLU A 895 6.36 5.42 27.76
CA GLU A 895 7.15 6.37 28.53
C GLU A 895 6.67 7.79 28.30
N ALA A 896 6.50 8.21 27.05
CA ALA A 896 5.92 9.51 26.69
C ALA A 896 4.53 9.71 27.30
N GLY A 897 3.62 8.73 27.14
CA GLY A 897 2.29 8.81 27.74
C GLY A 897 2.29 8.84 29.27
N SER A 898 3.31 8.24 29.91
CA SER A 898 3.47 8.31 31.37
C SER A 898 4.01 9.67 31.83
N VAL A 899 4.92 10.27 31.05
CA VAL A 899 5.42 11.65 31.26
C VAL A 899 4.28 12.66 31.14
N ASP A 900 3.34 12.44 30.21
CA ASP A 900 2.11 13.23 30.05
C ASP A 900 1.06 12.97 31.17
N GLY A 901 1.39 12.18 32.19
CA GLY A 901 0.52 11.89 33.34
C GLY A 901 -0.53 10.80 33.09
N GLY A 902 -0.41 10.03 32.00
CA GLY A 902 -1.32 8.94 31.66
C GLY A 902 -1.29 7.79 32.67
N LYS A 903 -2.43 7.49 33.29
CA LYS A 903 -2.60 6.31 34.15
C LYS A 903 -2.64 5.02 33.32
N ASN A 904 -2.24 3.87 33.89
CA ASN A 904 -2.24 2.57 33.20
C ASN A 904 -3.54 2.22 32.43
N ARG A 905 -4.71 2.59 32.97
CA ARG A 905 -6.00 2.41 32.27
C ARG A 905 -6.11 3.31 31.03
N GLN A 906 -5.65 4.56 31.12
CA GLN A 906 -5.60 5.49 29.99
C GLN A 906 -4.59 5.01 28.94
N LEU A 907 -3.38 4.62 29.36
CA LEU A 907 -2.38 4.05 28.45
C LEU A 907 -2.94 2.82 27.70
N PHE A 908 -3.71 1.97 28.38
CA PHE A 908 -4.36 0.83 27.74
C PHE A 908 -5.42 1.25 26.69
N TRP A 909 -6.40 2.07 27.06
CA TRP A 909 -7.51 2.42 26.16
C TRP A 909 -7.12 3.39 25.04
N TYR A 910 -6.14 4.26 25.26
CA TYR A 910 -5.73 5.28 24.29
C TYR A 910 -4.49 4.91 23.49
N LEU A 911 -3.58 4.08 24.02
CA LEU A 911 -2.35 3.68 23.32
C LEU A 911 -2.36 2.20 22.94
N THR A 912 -2.46 1.29 23.91
CA THR A 912 -2.31 -0.16 23.66
C THR A 912 -3.41 -0.71 22.76
N LEU A 913 -4.69 -0.56 23.14
CA LEU A 913 -5.81 -1.19 22.47
C LEU A 913 -6.02 -0.63 21.05
N PRO A 914 -5.99 0.69 20.80
CA PRO A 914 -6.11 1.23 19.45
C PRO A 914 -4.96 0.79 18.53
N SER A 915 -3.72 0.84 19.02
CA SER A 915 -2.53 0.42 18.25
C SER A 915 -2.56 -1.08 17.95
N LEU A 916 -2.98 -1.88 18.93
CA LEU A 916 -3.15 -3.32 18.77
C LEU A 916 -4.23 -3.63 17.73
N LEU A 917 -5.43 -3.06 17.87
CA LEU A 917 -6.56 -3.29 16.95
C LEU A 917 -6.22 -2.88 15.52
N ALA A 918 -5.54 -1.76 15.31
CA ALA A 918 -5.08 -1.34 14.00
C ALA A 918 -4.11 -2.35 13.36
N SER A 919 -3.21 -2.92 14.18
CA SER A 919 -2.21 -3.89 13.72
C SER A 919 -2.83 -5.26 13.41
N ILE A 920 -3.78 -5.73 14.23
CA ILE A 920 -4.39 -7.06 14.07
C ILE A 920 -5.64 -7.07 13.20
N ALA A 921 -6.25 -5.92 12.86
CA ALA A 921 -7.49 -5.87 12.08
C ALA A 921 -7.49 -6.70 10.79
N PRO A 922 -6.44 -6.69 9.93
CA PRO A 922 -6.37 -7.57 8.75
C PRO A 922 -6.45 -9.06 9.11
N MET A 923 -5.84 -9.44 10.23
CA MET A 923 -5.82 -10.82 10.72
C MET A 923 -7.17 -11.23 11.31
N LEU A 924 -7.89 -10.30 11.97
CA LEU A 924 -9.25 -10.55 12.45
C LEU A 924 -10.24 -10.76 11.30
N ILE A 925 -10.09 -10.00 10.19
CA ILE A 925 -10.85 -10.25 8.95
C ILE A 925 -10.56 -11.64 8.41
N GLY A 926 -9.28 -12.03 8.37
CA GLY A 926 -8.85 -13.37 7.97
C GLY A 926 -9.47 -14.47 8.85
N GLN A 927 -9.58 -14.26 10.16
CA GLN A 927 -10.25 -15.20 11.06
C GLN A 927 -11.74 -15.33 10.79
N PHE A 928 -12.41 -14.21 10.50
CA PHE A 928 -13.82 -14.24 10.12
C PHE A 928 -14.05 -15.07 8.85
N VAL A 929 -13.23 -14.84 7.81
CA VAL A 929 -13.25 -15.61 6.57
C VAL A 929 -12.92 -17.07 6.80
N GLY A 930 -11.95 -17.34 7.69
CA GLY A 930 -11.55 -18.70 8.08
C GLY A 930 -12.68 -19.46 8.76
N ALA A 931 -13.39 -18.84 9.72
CA ALA A 931 -14.51 -19.46 10.42
C ALA A 931 -15.70 -19.75 9.50
N PHE A 932 -16.00 -18.82 8.57
CA PHE A 932 -17.06 -18.99 7.56
C PHE A 932 -16.85 -20.24 6.69
N ASN A 933 -15.58 -20.57 6.41
CA ASN A 933 -15.18 -21.70 5.58
C ASN A 933 -14.57 -22.86 6.39
N ASN A 934 -14.79 -22.93 7.70
CA ASN A 934 -14.12 -23.92 8.57
C ASN A 934 -14.74 -25.31 8.47
N PHE A 935 -14.50 -25.97 7.34
CA PHE A 935 -14.95 -27.33 7.06
C PHE A 935 -14.42 -28.35 8.08
N THR A 936 -13.14 -28.25 8.44
CA THR A 936 -12.44 -29.24 9.28
C THR A 936 -13.07 -29.41 10.66
N THR A 937 -13.39 -28.30 11.35
CA THR A 937 -14.01 -28.38 12.67
C THR A 937 -15.38 -29.04 12.60
N ILE A 938 -16.23 -28.65 11.64
CA ILE A 938 -17.58 -29.18 11.51
C ILE A 938 -17.56 -30.66 11.11
N SER A 939 -16.74 -31.05 10.12
CA SER A 939 -16.72 -32.41 9.59
C SER A 939 -16.12 -33.42 10.59
N LEU A 940 -15.06 -33.04 11.30
CA LEU A 940 -14.39 -33.96 12.23
C LEU A 940 -15.08 -34.05 13.59
N PHE A 941 -15.62 -32.95 14.13
CA PHE A 941 -16.23 -32.95 15.46
C PHE A 941 -17.70 -33.36 15.45
N THR A 942 -18.52 -32.75 14.59
CA THR A 942 -19.98 -32.96 14.54
C THR A 942 -20.46 -33.76 13.33
N GLY A 943 -19.66 -33.84 12.26
CA GLY A 943 -20.10 -34.42 10.97
C GLY A 943 -21.28 -33.68 10.33
N GLY A 944 -21.55 -32.44 10.75
CA GLY A 944 -22.72 -31.65 10.36
C GLY A 944 -23.99 -31.92 11.18
N GLY A 945 -24.02 -32.94 12.04
CA GLY A 945 -25.20 -33.37 12.81
C GLY A 945 -25.52 -32.52 14.04
N PRO A 946 -26.65 -32.80 14.73
CA PRO A 946 -27.66 -33.81 14.39
C PRO A 946 -28.57 -33.35 13.23
N LEU A 947 -29.34 -34.25 12.62
CA LEU A 947 -30.33 -33.88 11.60
C LEU A 947 -31.49 -33.11 12.23
N TYR A 948 -32.14 -32.24 11.45
CA TYR A 948 -33.41 -31.63 11.86
C TYR A 948 -34.52 -32.68 11.91
N GLU A 949 -35.47 -32.52 12.84
CA GLU A 949 -36.65 -33.39 12.96
C GLU A 949 -37.45 -33.44 11.63
N ASN A 950 -37.57 -32.29 10.95
CA ASN A 950 -38.12 -32.17 9.60
C ASN A 950 -37.00 -31.92 8.58
N SER A 951 -36.21 -32.95 8.27
CA SER A 951 -35.11 -32.83 7.31
C SER A 951 -35.63 -32.64 5.88
N THR A 952 -35.05 -31.70 5.13
CA THR A 952 -35.36 -31.56 3.69
C THR A 952 -34.70 -32.68 2.87
N PHE A 953 -35.05 -32.76 1.58
CA PHE A 953 -34.41 -33.67 0.62
C PHE A 953 -32.87 -33.55 0.60
N PHE A 954 -32.32 -32.37 0.91
CA PHE A 954 -30.89 -32.08 0.85
C PHE A 954 -30.10 -32.50 2.11
N LYS A 955 -30.76 -33.12 3.10
CA LYS A 955 -30.14 -33.71 4.30
C LYS A 955 -29.14 -32.79 5.01
N GLU A 956 -29.46 -31.50 5.09
CA GLU A 956 -28.68 -30.56 5.90
C GLU A 956 -28.76 -30.95 7.38
N GLY A 957 -27.62 -30.94 8.06
CA GLY A 957 -27.59 -31.12 9.50
C GLY A 957 -27.60 -29.79 10.23
N ALA A 958 -27.93 -29.81 11.52
CA ALA A 958 -28.14 -28.61 12.30
C ALA A 958 -26.86 -27.82 12.61
N THR A 959 -25.68 -28.44 12.45
CA THR A 959 -24.38 -27.78 12.60
C THR A 959 -23.65 -27.59 11.26
N ASP A 960 -24.27 -27.98 10.14
CA ASP A 960 -23.67 -27.80 8.82
C ASP A 960 -23.53 -26.33 8.46
N ILE A 961 -22.31 -25.95 8.11
CA ILE A 961 -22.01 -24.68 7.45
C ILE A 961 -22.04 -24.86 5.93
N ILE A 962 -22.09 -23.78 5.16
CA ILE A 962 -22.23 -23.84 3.70
C ILE A 962 -21.24 -24.84 3.07
N ILE A 963 -19.96 -24.78 3.43
CA ILE A 963 -18.97 -25.67 2.82
C ILE A 963 -19.13 -27.15 3.24
N SER A 964 -19.56 -27.45 4.48
CA SER A 964 -19.76 -28.84 4.92
C SER A 964 -21.03 -29.43 4.34
N TRP A 965 -22.08 -28.61 4.18
CA TRP A 965 -23.30 -29.00 3.48
C TRP A 965 -23.03 -29.26 2.00
N VAL A 966 -22.32 -28.34 1.32
CA VAL A 966 -21.99 -28.50 -0.11
C VAL A 966 -21.12 -29.72 -0.35
N TYR A 967 -20.22 -30.06 0.58
CA TYR A 967 -19.44 -31.30 0.50
C TYR A 967 -20.32 -32.57 0.43
N LYS A 968 -21.50 -32.60 1.07
CA LYS A 968 -22.43 -33.75 0.98
C LYS A 968 -22.98 -33.99 -0.43
N PHE A 969 -23.01 -32.97 -1.29
CA PHE A 969 -23.36 -33.14 -2.70
C PHE A 969 -22.25 -33.87 -3.49
N THR A 970 -21.01 -33.84 -3.00
CA THR A 970 -19.86 -34.51 -3.65
C THR A 970 -19.61 -35.93 -3.16
N THR A 971 -20.16 -36.32 -2.00
CA THR A 971 -19.97 -37.66 -1.42
C THR A 971 -21.01 -38.69 -1.87
N GLY A 972 -21.92 -38.33 -2.77
CA GLY A 972 -23.02 -39.20 -3.22
C GLY A 972 -24.15 -39.36 -2.21
N ALA A 973 -24.10 -38.67 -1.07
CA ALA A 973 -25.17 -38.68 -0.06
C ALA A 973 -26.50 -38.08 -0.58
N ILE A 974 -26.39 -37.19 -1.58
CA ILE A 974 -27.49 -36.56 -2.31
C ILE A 974 -27.42 -37.01 -3.77
N GLN A 975 -28.38 -37.82 -4.20
CA GLN A 975 -28.45 -38.37 -5.56
C GLN A 975 -29.31 -37.45 -6.44
N LEU A 976 -28.69 -36.37 -6.95
CA LEU A 976 -29.30 -35.45 -7.92
C LEU A 976 -28.47 -35.44 -9.19
N ASP A 977 -29.14 -35.32 -10.34
CA ASP A 977 -28.44 -35.11 -11.60
C ASP A 977 -27.69 -33.77 -11.57
N GLY A 978 -26.41 -33.79 -11.97
CA GLY A 978 -25.52 -32.63 -11.87
C GLY A 978 -25.22 -32.16 -10.44
N ASN A 979 -25.38 -33.00 -9.41
CA ASN A 979 -25.14 -32.65 -8.00
C ASN A 979 -23.76 -32.01 -7.76
N GLN A 980 -22.69 -32.53 -8.37
CA GLN A 980 -21.33 -32.00 -8.21
C GLN A 980 -21.14 -30.66 -8.91
N ALA A 981 -21.71 -30.48 -10.10
CA ALA A 981 -21.73 -29.19 -10.79
C ALA A 981 -22.56 -28.14 -10.02
N PHE A 982 -23.69 -28.56 -9.41
CA PHE A 982 -24.47 -27.71 -8.50
C PHE A 982 -23.66 -27.27 -7.29
N ALA A 983 -22.95 -28.23 -6.69
CA ALA A 983 -22.08 -28.00 -5.54
C ALA A 983 -21.00 -26.98 -5.89
N ALA A 984 -20.36 -27.12 -7.04
CA ALA A 984 -19.37 -26.17 -7.54
C ALA A 984 -19.95 -24.76 -7.73
N ALA A 985 -21.18 -24.63 -8.24
CA ALA A 985 -21.87 -23.34 -8.34
C ALA A 985 -22.13 -22.72 -6.95
N LEU A 986 -22.62 -23.52 -5.99
CA LEU A 986 -22.85 -23.11 -4.61
C LEU A 986 -21.56 -22.66 -3.90
N VAL A 987 -20.47 -23.43 -4.00
CA VAL A 987 -19.17 -23.05 -3.45
C VAL A 987 -18.67 -21.76 -4.08
N THR A 988 -18.84 -21.59 -5.39
CA THR A 988 -18.41 -20.38 -6.11
C THR A 988 -19.16 -19.15 -5.57
N LEU A 989 -20.48 -19.22 -5.40
CA LEU A 989 -21.28 -18.14 -4.83
C LEU A 989 -20.89 -17.83 -3.38
N ALA A 990 -20.73 -18.86 -2.55
CA ALA A 990 -20.31 -18.72 -1.16
C ALA A 990 -18.92 -18.08 -1.05
N SER A 991 -18.00 -18.49 -1.93
CA SER A 991 -16.64 -17.94 -2.01
C SER A 991 -16.66 -16.48 -2.46
N LEU A 992 -17.45 -16.13 -3.48
CA LEU A 992 -17.61 -14.74 -3.93
C LEU A 992 -18.14 -13.84 -2.82
N PHE A 993 -19.14 -14.32 -2.07
CA PHE A 993 -19.66 -13.60 -0.91
C PHE A 993 -18.58 -13.40 0.17
N SER A 994 -17.85 -14.47 0.52
CA SER A 994 -16.76 -14.44 1.50
C SER A 994 -15.64 -13.48 1.07
N ILE A 995 -15.23 -13.53 -0.20
CA ILE A 995 -14.23 -12.64 -0.80
C ILE A 995 -14.72 -11.19 -0.80
N ALA A 996 -15.97 -10.92 -1.16
CA ALA A 996 -16.52 -9.56 -1.18
C ALA A 996 -16.54 -8.93 0.23
N LEU A 997 -16.91 -9.70 1.25
CA LEU A 997 -16.83 -9.27 2.65
C LEU A 997 -15.38 -9.01 3.08
N ALA A 998 -14.46 -9.93 2.75
CA ALA A 998 -13.05 -9.79 3.06
C ALA A 998 -12.44 -8.55 2.41
N ALA A 999 -12.65 -8.38 1.10
CA ALA A 999 -12.16 -7.26 0.32
C ALA A 999 -12.67 -5.93 0.87
N ARG A 1000 -13.97 -5.83 1.18
CA ARG A 1000 -14.55 -4.64 1.82
C ARG A 1000 -13.90 -4.36 3.18
N GLY A 1001 -13.65 -5.40 3.97
CA GLY A 1001 -12.93 -5.30 5.25
C GLY A 1001 -11.51 -4.77 5.08
N PHE A 1002 -10.74 -5.34 4.16
CA PHE A 1002 -9.35 -4.93 3.89
C PHE A 1002 -9.26 -3.50 3.34
N ILE A 1003 -10.14 -3.12 2.40
CA ILE A 1003 -10.18 -1.75 1.87
C ILE A 1003 -10.41 -0.74 2.99
N LYS A 1004 -11.37 -1.01 3.89
CA LYS A 1004 -11.65 -0.12 5.03
C LYS A 1004 -10.51 -0.09 6.06
N SER A 1005 -9.84 -1.21 6.31
CA SER A 1005 -8.74 -1.24 7.29
C SER A 1005 -7.48 -0.54 6.76
N MET A 1006 -7.21 -0.62 5.45
CA MET A 1006 -6.10 0.07 4.79
C MET A 1006 -6.29 1.60 4.83
N SER A 1007 -7.50 2.09 4.56
CA SER A 1007 -7.85 3.53 4.63
C SER A 1007 -7.72 4.19 6.02
N ARG A 1008 -7.46 3.40 7.06
CA ARG A 1008 -7.22 3.88 8.43
C ARG A 1008 -5.74 3.82 8.84
N ARG A 1009 -4.89 3.17 8.03
CA ARG A 1009 -3.44 3.06 8.25
C ARG A 1009 -2.66 4.17 7.54
N ASP A 1010 -3.16 4.58 6.36
CA ASP A 1010 -2.73 5.76 5.63
C ASP A 1010 -3.49 6.98 6.15
#